data_AF-A0A8C1TJH4-F1
#
_entry.id   AF-A0A8C1TJH4-F1
#
_cell.length_a   1.000
_cell.length_b   1.000
_cell.length_c   1.000
_cell.angle_alpha   90.00
_cell.angle_beta   90.00
_cell.angle_gamma   90.00
#
_symmetry.space_group_name_H-M   'P 1'
#
loop_
_entity.id
_entity.type
_entity.pdbx_description
1 polymer ?
#
loop_
_entity_poly.entity_id
_entity_poly.type
_entity_poly.pdbx_seq_one_letter_code
_entity_poly.pdbx_strand_id
1 'polypeptide(L)'
;EFFCYDLSMTPIQSSTDEITLSFRTLQRNGLMLHTGKSADYVNLSLKSGAVWLVINLGSGAFEALVEPVNGKFNDNAWHDVKVTRNLRQHSGIGHAMVTISVDGILTTTGYTQEDYTMLGSDDFFYIGGSPNTADLPGSPVSNNFMGCLKDVVYKNNDFKLELSRLAIERDPKISLHGDLVFRCEDVEALDPVTFETAESYIALPRWDTKKTSSISFDFRTTEPSGLLLFSHGKPQSSKEQRPGREMKTDYFAMELLDGFLYLLMDMGSGSIKLKTSNKKVNDGEWCHVDFQREGRRGSISVNSRSIPFSSNEGSEILDLDSDMYLGGLPESGQGLILPPEVWTALLNYGYVGCVRDLFIDGKSRDVRRLAEIQSAPGVSSFCTRELQKRCSSAPCANGGQCKEGWNRYICDCTGTGFLGGNCEIGKGPEILMAGQKLNDNEWHSVKVVRRGRNLQLSVDNVTVEGQMTGDHTRLEFHNIETGIMTERRFISVVPSNFIGHLQGLMLNGVPYLDQCKNGDISYCELNARFGMRHIIADPVTFRNKGSYLALATLQAYASMHLFFQFKTTSTDGLLLFNSGDGSDFIVVELVKGYVHYVFDLGNGPSLMKGNSEKPLNDNQWHNVVVSRDTNNVHTLKIDSRTVTQHSNGARNLDLKGELYIGGVARSMYSSLPKLIASRDGYQGCLASVDLNGRLPDLLADALHRVGQVERGCDGPSTTCTEDSCHHQGVCLQQWEGFSCDCTMTSYGGSYCSDRENSNLGPQGRCQDQPAAAQTS
;
A
#
# COMPACT_ATOMS: atom_id res chain seq x y z
N GLU A 1 -19.40 36.44 12.16
CA GLU A 1 -19.58 36.95 13.55
C GLU A 1 -20.99 36.63 14.02
N PHE A 2 -21.32 36.82 15.30
CA PHE A 2 -22.69 36.64 15.81
C PHE A 2 -22.91 37.40 17.12
N PHE A 3 -24.16 37.54 17.54
CA PHE A 3 -24.49 38.02 18.88
C PHE A 3 -25.47 37.08 19.55
N CYS A 4 -25.50 37.10 20.89
CA CYS A 4 -26.49 36.39 21.66
C CYS A 4 -27.18 37.29 22.68
N TYR A 5 -28.43 36.96 22.99
CA TYR A 5 -29.22 37.59 24.05
C TYR A 5 -29.43 36.58 25.19
N ASP A 6 -29.14 37.00 26.42
CA ASP A 6 -29.28 36.18 27.63
C ASP A 6 -30.75 36.10 28.10
N LEU A 7 -31.31 34.89 28.09
CA LEU A 7 -32.67 34.58 28.51
C LEU A 7 -32.76 34.10 29.97
N SER A 8 -31.65 33.91 30.67
CA SER A 8 -31.64 33.33 32.04
C SER A 8 -32.50 34.10 33.03
N MET A 9 -32.53 35.43 32.90
CA MET A 9 -33.32 36.31 33.76
C MET A 9 -34.77 36.49 33.29
N THR A 10 -35.05 36.25 32.00
CA THR A 10 -36.38 36.39 31.39
C THR A 10 -36.59 35.26 30.40
N PRO A 11 -36.85 34.02 30.87
CA PRO A 11 -36.99 32.86 30.00
C PRO A 11 -38.16 33.00 29.03
N ILE A 12 -37.99 32.44 27.83
CA ILE A 12 -39.11 32.21 26.93
C ILE A 12 -39.95 31.06 27.49
N GLN A 13 -41.21 31.35 27.76
CA GLN A 13 -42.26 30.37 28.01
C GLN A 13 -43.44 30.77 27.16
N SER A 14 -43.70 30.07 26.07
CA SER A 14 -44.69 30.56 25.11
C SER A 14 -45.47 29.46 24.44
N SER A 15 -46.76 29.70 24.21
CA SER A 15 -47.66 28.84 23.43
C SER A 15 -48.00 29.43 22.06
N THR A 16 -47.70 30.71 21.84
CA THR A 16 -47.91 31.42 20.58
C THR A 16 -46.81 32.45 20.36
N ASP A 17 -46.12 32.37 19.23
CA ASP A 17 -44.93 33.18 18.97
C ASP A 17 -44.86 33.59 17.49
N GLU A 18 -44.25 34.74 17.24
CA GLU A 18 -43.94 35.26 15.92
C GLU A 18 -42.46 35.63 15.84
N ILE A 19 -41.81 35.18 14.77
CA ILE A 19 -40.44 35.55 14.43
C ILE A 19 -40.47 36.22 13.06
N THR A 20 -39.84 37.39 12.96
CA THR A 20 -39.64 38.08 11.69
C THR A 20 -38.19 38.46 11.54
N LEU A 21 -37.66 38.36 10.32
CA LEU A 21 -36.37 38.93 9.92
C LEU A 21 -36.35 39.12 8.41
N SER A 22 -35.41 39.92 7.92
CA SER A 22 -34.98 39.85 6.52
C SER A 22 -33.52 39.45 6.43
N PHE A 23 -33.16 38.70 5.39
CA PHE A 23 -31.78 38.30 5.15
C PHE A 23 -31.33 38.64 3.72
N ARG A 24 -30.02 38.83 3.57
CA ARG A 24 -29.34 39.06 2.29
C ARG A 24 -28.01 38.31 2.30
N THR A 25 -27.78 37.37 1.38
CA THR A 25 -26.57 36.54 1.35
C THR A 25 -26.25 35.98 -0.04
N LEU A 26 -24.98 35.65 -0.27
CA LEU A 26 -24.52 34.83 -1.40
C LEU A 26 -24.30 33.35 -1.01
N GLN A 27 -24.23 33.07 0.30
CA GLN A 27 -23.92 31.74 0.82
C GLN A 27 -25.14 30.81 0.74
N ARG A 28 -24.88 29.52 0.53
CA ARG A 28 -25.94 28.50 0.45
C ARG A 28 -26.36 27.96 1.82
N ASN A 29 -25.46 28.06 2.80
CA ASN A 29 -25.62 27.52 4.13
C ASN A 29 -25.32 28.61 5.17
N GLY A 30 -26.09 28.68 6.25
CA GLY A 30 -25.81 29.61 7.34
C GLY A 30 -26.93 29.69 8.37
N LEU A 31 -26.56 29.76 9.64
CA LEU A 31 -27.48 29.92 10.76
C LEU A 31 -28.02 31.35 10.88
N MET A 32 -29.30 31.58 10.63
CA MET A 32 -29.90 32.90 10.84
C MET A 32 -30.18 33.15 12.33
N LEU A 33 -30.82 32.19 12.99
CA LEU A 33 -31.06 32.25 14.43
C LEU A 33 -31.29 30.89 15.08
N HIS A 34 -31.03 30.83 16.39
CA HIS A 34 -31.34 29.68 17.22
C HIS A 34 -31.60 30.08 18.67
N THR A 35 -32.54 29.41 19.32
CA THR A 35 -32.72 29.47 20.78
C THR A 35 -33.20 28.11 21.28
N GLY A 36 -32.76 27.72 22.47
CA GLY A 36 -33.15 26.47 23.10
C GLY A 36 -31.99 25.53 23.42
N LYS A 37 -32.28 24.53 24.26
CA LYS A 37 -31.36 23.45 24.66
C LYS A 37 -32.14 22.15 24.74
N SER A 38 -31.44 21.02 24.57
CA SER A 38 -32.03 19.68 24.68
C SER A 38 -33.18 19.44 23.70
N ALA A 39 -34.43 19.33 24.18
CA ALA A 39 -35.59 18.96 23.38
C ALA A 39 -36.51 20.15 23.02
N ASP A 40 -36.26 21.32 23.58
CA ASP A 40 -37.01 22.55 23.31
C ASP A 40 -36.14 23.55 22.57
N TYR A 41 -36.44 23.78 21.29
CA TYR A 41 -35.64 24.69 20.47
C TYR A 41 -36.37 25.19 19.22
N VAL A 42 -35.88 26.32 18.72
CA VAL A 42 -36.20 26.86 17.40
C VAL A 42 -34.89 27.09 16.66
N ASN A 43 -34.78 26.56 15.45
CA ASN A 43 -33.65 26.78 14.54
C ASN A 43 -34.18 27.30 13.21
N LEU A 44 -33.63 28.42 12.73
CA LEU A 44 -33.90 28.94 11.41
C LEU A 44 -32.57 29.16 10.69
N SER A 45 -32.41 28.48 9.55
CA SER A 45 -31.17 28.47 8.79
C SER A 45 -31.42 28.47 7.30
N LEU A 46 -30.41 28.87 6.53
CA LEU A 46 -30.36 28.59 5.10
C LEU A 46 -29.61 27.25 4.93
N LYS A 47 -30.17 26.32 4.15
CA LYS A 47 -29.58 25.02 3.85
C LYS A 47 -29.69 24.75 2.35
N SER A 48 -28.57 24.55 1.67
CA SER A 48 -28.52 24.34 0.22
C SER A 48 -29.28 25.41 -0.59
N GLY A 49 -29.31 26.66 -0.10
CA GLY A 49 -30.01 27.78 -0.72
C GLY A 49 -31.52 27.84 -0.47
N ALA A 50 -32.05 26.97 0.39
CA ALA A 50 -33.45 26.95 0.81
C ALA A 50 -33.60 27.30 2.29
N VAL A 51 -34.72 27.92 2.68
CA VAL A 51 -34.95 28.31 4.08
C VAL A 51 -35.46 27.10 4.85
N TRP A 52 -34.75 26.72 5.91
CA TRP A 52 -35.03 25.54 6.73
C TRP A 52 -35.41 25.97 8.15
N LEU A 53 -36.58 25.56 8.61
CA LEU A 53 -37.09 25.78 9.96
C LEU A 53 -37.22 24.46 10.69
N VAL A 54 -36.67 24.39 11.90
CA VAL A 54 -36.88 23.28 12.83
C VAL A 54 -37.41 23.81 14.16
N ILE A 55 -38.53 23.28 14.63
CA ILE A 55 -39.10 23.60 15.94
C ILE A 55 -39.37 22.31 16.70
N ASN A 56 -38.83 22.18 17.90
CA ASN A 56 -39.17 21.11 18.82
C ASN A 56 -39.66 21.70 20.15
N LEU A 57 -40.74 21.12 20.67
CA LEU A 57 -41.41 21.54 21.92
C LEU A 57 -41.32 20.44 22.99
N GLY A 58 -40.35 19.53 22.89
CA GLY A 58 -40.10 18.46 23.85
C GLY A 58 -40.50 17.06 23.36
N SER A 59 -41.40 16.97 22.38
CA SER A 59 -42.04 15.71 21.95
C SER A 59 -41.85 15.36 20.46
N GLY A 60 -40.90 16.01 19.79
CA GLY A 60 -40.54 15.72 18.41
C GLY A 60 -40.60 16.97 17.52
N ALA A 61 -39.65 17.03 16.58
CA ALA A 61 -39.45 18.21 15.76
C ALA A 61 -40.47 18.32 14.61
N PHE A 62 -40.96 19.53 14.39
CA PHE A 62 -41.51 19.99 13.12
C PHE A 62 -40.37 20.52 12.25
N GLU A 63 -40.29 20.03 11.01
CA GLU A 63 -39.34 20.50 10.02
C GLU A 63 -40.08 21.06 8.81
N ALA A 64 -39.71 22.26 8.39
CA ALA A 64 -40.22 22.87 7.16
C ALA A 64 -39.08 23.37 6.29
N LEU A 65 -39.15 22.99 5.01
CA LEU A 65 -38.31 23.53 3.96
C LEU A 65 -39.13 24.44 3.06
N VAL A 66 -38.62 25.64 2.80
CA VAL A 66 -39.16 26.55 1.79
C VAL A 66 -38.09 26.71 0.71
N GLU A 67 -38.40 26.22 -0.49
CA GLU A 67 -37.55 26.36 -1.68
C GLU A 67 -38.03 27.53 -2.57
N PRO A 68 -37.12 28.23 -3.25
CA PRO A 68 -37.50 29.28 -4.19
C PRO A 68 -38.17 28.66 -5.43
N VAL A 69 -39.34 29.18 -5.81
CA VAL A 69 -40.06 28.73 -7.03
C VAL A 69 -39.37 29.22 -8.31
N ASN A 70 -38.85 30.46 -8.28
CA ASN A 70 -38.07 31.07 -9.34
C ASN A 70 -36.85 31.77 -8.72
N GLY A 71 -35.67 31.58 -9.30
CA GLY A 71 -34.44 32.20 -8.80
C GLY A 71 -33.81 31.43 -7.64
N LYS A 72 -33.14 32.14 -6.72
CA LYS A 72 -32.41 31.59 -5.56
C LYS A 72 -32.52 32.56 -4.39
N PHE A 73 -32.60 32.06 -3.16
CA PHE A 73 -32.55 32.93 -1.98
C PHE A 73 -31.15 33.47 -1.64
N ASN A 74 -30.11 32.87 -2.22
CA ASN A 74 -28.73 33.31 -2.06
C ASN A 74 -28.25 34.14 -3.27
N ASP A 75 -29.10 35.03 -3.75
CA ASP A 75 -28.88 35.91 -4.90
C ASP A 75 -28.34 37.30 -4.52
N ASN A 76 -28.01 37.50 -3.24
CA ASN A 76 -27.64 38.78 -2.65
C ASN A 76 -28.75 39.86 -2.71
N ALA A 77 -30.02 39.47 -2.83
CA ALA A 77 -31.17 40.34 -2.60
C ALA A 77 -31.71 40.18 -1.17
N TRP A 78 -32.60 41.10 -0.78
CA TRP A 78 -33.29 41.00 0.50
C TRP A 78 -34.49 40.06 0.38
N HIS A 79 -34.58 39.11 1.30
CA HIS A 79 -35.73 38.21 1.46
C HIS A 79 -36.32 38.34 2.85
N ASP A 80 -37.65 38.39 2.94
CA ASP A 80 -38.38 38.53 4.20
C ASP A 80 -38.85 37.17 4.69
N VAL A 81 -38.50 36.82 5.93
CA VAL A 81 -38.93 35.58 6.58
C VAL A 81 -39.85 35.90 7.74
N LYS A 82 -41.02 35.28 7.74
CA LYS A 82 -41.96 35.34 8.85
C LYS A 82 -42.39 33.94 9.26
N VAL A 83 -42.20 33.63 10.54
CA VAL A 83 -42.64 32.40 11.18
C VAL A 83 -43.69 32.74 12.22
N THR A 84 -44.84 32.08 12.17
CA THR A 84 -45.89 32.20 13.17
C THR A 84 -46.22 30.83 13.74
N ARG A 85 -46.21 30.70 15.05
CA ARG A 85 -46.64 29.50 15.78
C ARG A 85 -47.87 29.85 16.61
N ASN A 86 -48.95 29.12 16.41
CA ASN A 86 -50.20 29.33 17.15
C ASN A 86 -50.72 28.01 17.70
N LEU A 87 -51.13 28.00 18.97
CA LEU A 87 -51.85 26.89 19.55
C LEU A 87 -53.21 26.73 18.85
N ARG A 88 -53.50 25.54 18.34
CA ARG A 88 -54.83 25.14 17.86
C ARG A 88 -55.29 23.90 18.61
N GLN A 89 -56.50 23.94 19.15
CA GLN A 89 -57.15 22.77 19.71
C GLN A 89 -57.91 22.02 18.61
N HIS A 90 -57.58 20.75 18.41
CA HIS A 90 -58.35 19.86 17.55
C HIS A 90 -58.77 18.64 18.37
N SER A 91 -60.08 18.35 18.43
CA SER A 91 -60.63 17.18 19.14
C SER A 91 -60.23 17.06 20.61
N GLY A 92 -59.99 18.19 21.31
CA GLY A 92 -59.61 18.21 22.73
C GLY A 92 -58.10 18.10 23.01
N ILE A 93 -57.27 17.90 21.97
CA ILE A 93 -55.81 17.88 22.07
C ILE A 93 -55.25 19.18 21.46
N GLY A 94 -54.32 19.83 22.15
CA GLY A 94 -53.65 21.03 21.66
C GLY A 94 -52.49 20.68 20.75
N HIS A 95 -52.46 21.22 19.54
CA HIS A 95 -51.32 21.14 18.63
C HIS A 95 -50.81 22.54 18.30
N ALA A 96 -49.49 22.72 18.23
CA ALA A 96 -48.92 23.98 17.77
C ALA A 96 -48.88 23.99 16.23
N MET A 97 -49.71 24.82 15.61
CA MET A 97 -49.69 25.05 14.17
C MET A 97 -48.58 26.05 13.84
N VAL A 98 -47.62 25.63 13.03
CA VAL A 98 -46.49 26.45 12.57
C VAL A 98 -46.73 26.83 11.12
N THR A 99 -46.53 28.09 10.79
CA THR A 99 -46.51 28.59 9.42
C THR A 99 -45.24 29.39 9.20
N ILE A 100 -44.45 29.01 8.21
CA ILE A 100 -43.32 29.78 7.71
C ILE A 100 -43.69 30.37 6.36
N SER A 101 -43.31 31.63 6.15
CA SER A 101 -43.48 32.35 4.90
C SER A 101 -42.19 33.04 4.50
N VAL A 102 -41.82 32.94 3.22
CA VAL A 102 -40.72 33.70 2.62
C VAL A 102 -41.28 34.61 1.53
N ASP A 103 -40.90 35.88 1.58
CA ASP A 103 -41.35 36.98 0.72
C ASP A 103 -42.88 37.16 0.67
N GLY A 104 -43.58 36.65 1.68
CA GLY A 104 -45.04 36.68 1.80
C GLY A 104 -45.81 35.80 0.81
N ILE A 105 -45.13 35.06 -0.08
CA ILE A 105 -45.74 34.25 -1.13
C ILE A 105 -45.53 32.75 -0.89
N LEU A 106 -44.34 32.37 -0.42
CA LEU A 106 -43.94 30.98 -0.28
C LEU A 106 -44.23 30.51 1.14
N THR A 107 -45.37 29.84 1.33
CA THR A 107 -45.85 29.43 2.65
C THR A 107 -45.87 27.91 2.85
N THR A 108 -45.29 27.44 3.94
CA THR A 108 -45.40 26.05 4.41
C THR A 108 -46.04 26.04 5.79
N THR A 109 -47.10 25.24 5.97
CA THR A 109 -47.81 25.09 7.25
C THR A 109 -47.79 23.63 7.70
N GLY A 110 -47.60 23.40 8.99
CA GLY A 110 -47.73 22.09 9.60
C GLY A 110 -47.91 22.16 11.11
N TYR A 111 -47.74 21.02 11.78
CA TYR A 111 -47.94 20.88 13.21
C TYR A 111 -46.72 20.24 13.86
N THR A 112 -46.40 20.65 15.09
CA THR A 112 -45.43 19.95 15.93
C THR A 112 -45.95 18.58 16.34
N GLN A 113 -45.05 17.65 16.65
CA GLN A 113 -45.42 16.28 17.00
C GLN A 113 -45.97 16.22 18.43
N GLU A 114 -46.94 15.33 18.64
CA GLU A 114 -47.62 15.09 19.93
C GLU A 114 -48.32 16.35 20.51
N ASP A 115 -48.48 16.40 21.84
CA ASP A 115 -49.35 17.29 22.60
C ASP A 115 -48.62 18.36 23.43
N TYR A 116 -47.27 18.41 23.37
CA TYR A 116 -46.53 19.51 23.95
C TYR A 116 -46.68 20.78 23.11
N THR A 117 -47.00 21.88 23.78
CA THR A 117 -47.43 23.13 23.14
C THR A 117 -46.65 24.36 23.60
N MET A 118 -45.78 24.21 24.61
CA MET A 118 -45.00 25.31 25.16
C MET A 118 -43.55 25.23 24.70
N LEU A 119 -43.03 26.33 24.17
CA LEU A 119 -41.60 26.50 23.93
C LEU A 119 -40.95 27.06 25.21
N GLY A 120 -39.98 26.32 25.75
CA GLY A 120 -39.19 26.70 26.91
C GLY A 120 -37.74 27.01 26.52
N SER A 121 -37.24 28.21 26.83
CA SER A 121 -35.82 28.53 26.65
C SER A 121 -35.35 29.56 27.66
N ASP A 122 -34.38 29.18 28.51
CA ASP A 122 -33.78 29.99 29.57
C ASP A 122 -32.28 30.22 29.37
N ASP A 123 -31.76 29.95 28.17
CA ASP A 123 -30.33 30.01 27.85
C ASP A 123 -30.01 31.24 26.98
N PHE A 124 -29.57 31.03 25.74
CA PHE A 124 -29.19 32.09 24.83
C PHE A 124 -30.02 32.07 23.55
N PHE A 125 -30.36 33.27 23.09
CA PHE A 125 -30.90 33.51 21.75
C PHE A 125 -29.77 33.95 20.83
N TYR A 126 -29.31 33.06 19.95
CA TYR A 126 -28.20 33.29 19.01
C TYR A 126 -28.72 33.85 17.68
N ILE A 127 -28.09 34.92 17.17
CA ILE A 127 -28.40 35.54 15.88
C ILE A 127 -27.15 35.60 14.99
N GLY A 128 -27.28 35.11 13.76
CA GLY A 128 -26.23 35.09 12.72
C GLY A 128 -25.18 33.99 12.88
N GLY A 129 -25.15 33.28 14.01
CA GLY A 129 -24.17 32.23 14.26
C GLY A 129 -24.10 31.86 15.74
N SER A 130 -23.18 30.98 16.08
CA SER A 130 -22.90 30.59 17.46
C SER A 130 -21.42 30.23 17.64
N PRO A 131 -20.96 29.94 18.88
CA PRO A 131 -19.60 29.47 19.10
C PRO A 131 -19.25 28.21 18.29
N ASN A 132 -20.23 27.30 18.13
CA ASN A 132 -20.18 26.14 17.24
C ASN A 132 -21.62 25.78 16.84
N THR A 133 -21.98 26.04 15.58
CA THR A 133 -23.36 25.88 15.09
C THR A 133 -23.78 24.41 15.01
N ALA A 134 -22.82 23.49 14.84
CA ALA A 134 -23.10 22.06 14.81
C ALA A 134 -23.59 21.50 16.17
N ASP A 135 -23.33 22.22 17.28
CA ASP A 135 -23.74 21.80 18.63
C ASP A 135 -25.20 22.12 18.94
N LEU A 136 -25.82 22.94 18.10
CA LEU A 136 -27.16 23.44 18.34
C LEU A 136 -28.18 22.35 17.97
N PRO A 137 -29.08 21.97 18.90
CA PRO A 137 -30.04 20.91 18.65
C PRO A 137 -30.95 21.26 17.47
N GLY A 138 -31.13 20.29 16.57
CA GLY A 138 -31.93 20.45 15.36
C GLY A 138 -31.33 21.37 14.29
N SER A 139 -30.07 21.80 14.43
CA SER A 139 -29.40 22.56 13.37
C SER A 139 -29.07 21.66 12.17
N PRO A 140 -29.56 21.97 10.96
CA PRO A 140 -29.28 21.18 9.77
C PRO A 140 -27.99 21.63 9.04
N VAL A 141 -27.29 22.63 9.59
CA VAL A 141 -26.07 23.23 9.05
C VAL A 141 -25.04 23.41 10.16
N SER A 142 -23.77 23.50 9.79
CA SER A 142 -22.65 23.79 10.69
C SER A 142 -22.09 25.21 10.54
N ASN A 143 -22.57 25.98 9.55
CA ASN A 143 -22.05 27.28 9.17
C ASN A 143 -22.70 28.43 9.96
N ASN A 144 -21.89 29.40 10.39
CA ASN A 144 -22.42 30.73 10.75
C ASN A 144 -22.88 31.46 9.47
N PHE A 145 -23.80 32.41 9.63
CA PHE A 145 -24.31 33.21 8.53
C PHE A 145 -23.26 34.21 8.03
N MET A 146 -23.15 34.33 6.71
CA MET A 146 -22.38 35.39 6.06
C MET A 146 -23.31 36.21 5.18
N GLY A 147 -23.55 37.45 5.57
CA GLY A 147 -24.51 38.32 4.90
C GLY A 147 -25.06 39.36 5.87
N CYS A 148 -26.15 40.00 5.47
CA CYS A 148 -26.86 40.96 6.31
C CYS A 148 -28.14 40.34 6.87
N LEU A 149 -28.39 40.54 8.16
CA LEU A 149 -29.67 40.30 8.82
C LEU A 149 -30.21 41.64 9.32
N LYS A 150 -31.50 41.90 9.11
CA LYS A 150 -32.18 43.08 9.65
C LYS A 150 -33.55 42.72 10.21
N ASP A 151 -34.08 43.63 11.01
CA ASP A 151 -35.45 43.56 11.55
C ASP A 151 -35.74 42.23 12.25
N VAL A 152 -34.73 41.67 12.94
CA VAL A 152 -34.83 40.42 13.68
C VAL A 152 -35.64 40.68 14.95
N VAL A 153 -36.85 40.13 14.97
CA VAL A 153 -37.81 40.29 16.07
C VAL A 153 -38.35 38.93 16.48
N TYR A 154 -38.33 38.67 17.79
CA TYR A 154 -39.10 37.61 18.42
C TYR A 154 -40.22 38.24 19.25
N LYS A 155 -41.43 37.76 19.12
CA LYS A 155 -42.59 38.25 19.89
C LYS A 155 -43.43 37.07 20.36
N ASN A 156 -43.85 37.11 21.63
CA ASN A 156 -44.94 36.30 22.14
C ASN A 156 -46.01 37.19 22.77
N ASN A 157 -46.91 36.59 23.58
CA ASN A 157 -47.96 37.34 24.26
C ASN A 157 -47.45 38.21 25.41
N ASP A 158 -46.31 37.86 25.99
CA ASP A 158 -45.80 38.49 27.22
C ASP A 158 -44.82 39.63 26.91
N PHE A 159 -43.96 39.46 25.90
CA PHE A 159 -42.94 40.42 25.55
C PHE A 159 -42.57 40.39 24.06
N LYS A 160 -41.90 41.46 23.63
CA LYS A 160 -41.36 41.65 22.28
C LYS A 160 -39.87 41.96 22.38
N LEU A 161 -39.03 41.11 21.78
CA LEU A 161 -37.59 41.31 21.65
C LEU A 161 -37.27 41.79 20.24
N GLU A 162 -36.87 43.07 20.12
CA GLU A 162 -36.33 43.63 18.88
C GLU A 162 -34.81 43.43 18.87
N LEU A 163 -34.39 42.18 18.63
CA LEU A 163 -33.00 41.75 18.82
C LEU A 163 -32.00 42.57 17.99
N SER A 164 -32.35 42.94 16.75
CA SER A 164 -31.51 43.85 15.95
C SER A 164 -31.31 45.22 16.62
N ARG A 165 -32.38 45.82 17.17
CA ARG A 165 -32.33 47.13 17.84
C ARG A 165 -31.54 47.04 19.16
N LEU A 166 -31.82 46.02 19.97
CA LEU A 166 -31.14 45.79 21.24
C LEU A 166 -29.62 45.59 21.06
N ALA A 167 -29.21 44.93 19.98
CA ALA A 167 -27.79 44.78 19.65
C ALA A 167 -27.11 46.10 19.26
N ILE A 168 -27.79 46.95 18.47
CA ILE A 168 -27.31 48.29 18.10
C ILE A 168 -27.16 49.18 19.34
N GLU A 169 -28.13 49.12 20.26
CA GLU A 169 -28.14 49.90 21.49
C GLU A 169 -27.21 49.33 22.58
N ARG A 170 -26.61 48.17 22.35
CA ARG A 170 -25.76 47.43 23.30
C ARG A 170 -26.46 47.19 24.64
N ASP A 171 -27.67 46.65 24.57
CA ASP A 171 -28.41 46.23 25.76
C ASP A 171 -27.54 45.34 26.66
N PRO A 172 -27.58 45.49 28.00
CA PRO A 172 -26.74 44.71 28.92
C PRO A 172 -26.89 43.19 28.81
N LYS A 173 -28.00 42.69 28.25
CA LYS A 173 -28.22 41.26 28.02
C LYS A 173 -27.68 40.77 26.67
N ILE A 174 -27.18 41.67 25.81
CA ILE A 174 -26.56 41.32 24.54
C ILE A 174 -25.05 41.14 24.70
N SER A 175 -24.54 40.01 24.21
CA SER A 175 -23.10 39.78 24.01
C SER A 175 -22.78 39.74 22.51
N LEU A 176 -21.81 40.56 22.09
CA LEU A 176 -21.31 40.59 20.71
C LEU A 176 -20.05 39.71 20.60
N HIS A 177 -19.98 38.86 19.57
CA HIS A 177 -18.85 37.96 19.34
C HIS A 177 -18.24 38.19 17.94
N GLY A 178 -17.05 38.77 17.92
CA GLY A 178 -16.35 39.19 16.71
C GLY A 178 -16.62 40.65 16.34
N ASP A 179 -16.15 41.07 15.17
CA ASP A 179 -16.23 42.45 14.67
C ASP A 179 -17.57 42.71 13.94
N LEU A 180 -18.67 42.62 14.67
CA LEU A 180 -20.01 42.91 14.13
C LEU A 180 -20.14 44.37 13.67
N VAL A 181 -20.55 44.53 12.40
CA VAL A 181 -20.80 45.83 11.79
C VAL A 181 -22.31 46.05 11.64
N PHE A 182 -22.84 47.12 12.26
CA PHE A 182 -24.27 47.47 12.23
C PHE A 182 -24.66 48.32 11.00
N ARG A 183 -24.18 47.90 9.83
CA ARG A 183 -24.60 48.39 8.51
C ARG A 183 -24.47 47.23 7.53
N CYS A 184 -25.32 47.19 6.51
CA CYS A 184 -25.21 46.14 5.51
C CYS A 184 -24.11 46.51 4.50
N GLU A 185 -22.98 45.83 4.61
CA GLU A 185 -21.90 45.86 3.63
C GLU A 185 -22.05 44.69 2.66
N ASP A 186 -21.57 44.85 1.43
CA ASP A 186 -21.48 43.71 0.53
C ASP A 186 -20.41 42.77 1.07
N VAL A 187 -20.81 41.55 1.41
CA VAL A 187 -19.88 40.51 1.86
C VAL A 187 -19.20 39.93 0.62
N GLU A 188 -17.87 39.98 0.59
CA GLU A 188 -17.10 39.37 -0.51
C GLU A 188 -17.50 37.89 -0.65
N ALA A 189 -17.76 37.46 -1.88
CA ALA A 189 -17.88 36.04 -2.15
C ALA A 189 -16.56 35.37 -1.73
N LEU A 190 -16.62 34.24 -1.01
CA LEU A 190 -15.42 33.45 -0.75
C LEU A 190 -14.98 32.82 -2.06
N ASP A 191 -14.18 33.57 -2.81
CA ASP A 191 -13.75 33.20 -4.13
C ASP A 191 -13.02 31.85 -4.10
N PRO A 192 -13.30 30.98 -5.07
CA PRO A 192 -12.66 29.68 -5.13
C PRO A 192 -11.17 29.83 -5.47
N VAL A 193 -10.36 28.95 -4.90
CA VAL A 193 -8.96 28.74 -5.32
C VAL A 193 -8.86 27.46 -6.14
N THR A 194 -7.87 27.39 -7.04
CA THR A 194 -7.49 26.18 -7.76
C THR A 194 -6.10 25.75 -7.33
N PHE A 195 -5.96 24.49 -6.93
CA PHE A 195 -4.68 23.80 -6.79
C PHE A 195 -4.30 23.25 -8.16
N GLU A 196 -3.23 23.77 -8.76
CA GLU A 196 -2.80 23.49 -10.13
C GLU A 196 -1.85 22.28 -10.21
N THR A 197 -1.13 21.99 -9.12
CA THR A 197 -0.18 20.87 -9.04
C THR A 197 -0.39 20.04 -7.77
N ALA A 198 0.09 18.80 -7.76
CA ALA A 198 -0.09 17.88 -6.64
C ALA A 198 0.76 18.24 -5.41
N GLU A 199 1.75 19.13 -5.59
CA GLU A 199 2.61 19.66 -4.55
C GLU A 199 2.04 20.94 -3.92
N SER A 200 0.99 21.51 -4.55
CA SER A 200 0.35 22.74 -4.09
C SER A 200 -0.39 22.51 -2.78
N TYR A 201 -0.18 23.38 -1.79
CA TYR A 201 -0.88 23.29 -0.50
C TYR A 201 -1.10 24.68 0.10
N ILE A 202 -2.06 24.78 1.01
CA ILE A 202 -2.27 25.94 1.90
C ILE A 202 -2.22 25.43 3.34
N ALA A 203 -1.40 26.06 4.18
CA ALA A 203 -1.41 25.82 5.62
C ALA A 203 -2.54 26.65 6.26
N LEU A 204 -3.47 25.99 6.91
CA LEU A 204 -4.56 26.58 7.66
C LEU A 204 -4.16 26.69 9.15
N PRO A 205 -4.73 27.68 9.88
CA PRO A 205 -4.54 27.74 11.32
C PRO A 205 -4.91 26.42 12.00
N ARG A 206 -4.14 26.03 13.02
CA ARG A 206 -4.42 24.85 13.84
C ARG A 206 -5.90 24.76 14.22
N TRP A 207 -6.45 23.56 14.06
CA TRP A 207 -7.81 23.25 14.45
C TRP A 207 -7.86 22.86 15.92
N ASP A 208 -8.39 23.76 16.76
CA ASP A 208 -8.56 23.53 18.20
C ASP A 208 -9.84 22.70 18.46
N THR A 209 -9.69 21.39 18.30
CA THR A 209 -10.76 20.41 18.37
C THR A 209 -11.21 20.15 19.81
N LYS A 210 -12.50 20.36 20.08
CA LYS A 210 -13.15 20.05 21.37
C LYS A 210 -13.82 18.68 21.33
N LYS A 211 -14.75 18.42 22.26
CA LYS A 211 -15.65 17.26 22.17
C LYS A 211 -16.46 17.32 20.87
N THR A 212 -16.90 18.50 20.47
CA THR A 212 -17.62 18.73 19.23
C THR A 212 -16.76 19.47 18.22
N SER A 213 -16.94 19.17 16.95
CA SER A 213 -16.21 19.86 15.88
C SER A 213 -16.88 19.66 14.52
N SER A 214 -16.73 20.63 13.61
CA SER A 214 -17.28 20.56 12.26
C SER A 214 -16.36 21.16 11.21
N ILE A 215 -16.41 20.61 9.98
CA ILE A 215 -15.74 21.15 8.80
C ILE A 215 -16.70 21.05 7.63
N SER A 216 -16.91 22.14 6.90
CA SER A 216 -17.62 22.09 5.61
C SER A 216 -16.87 22.86 4.54
N PHE A 217 -16.92 22.34 3.31
CA PHE A 217 -16.30 22.97 2.14
C PHE A 217 -16.89 22.41 0.85
N ASP A 218 -16.72 23.16 -0.23
CA ASP A 218 -17.01 22.72 -1.58
C ASP A 218 -15.69 22.37 -2.27
N PHE A 219 -15.63 21.24 -2.98
CA PHE A 219 -14.51 20.92 -3.88
C PHE A 219 -15.00 20.52 -5.27
N ARG A 220 -14.13 20.63 -6.27
CA ARG A 220 -14.43 20.28 -7.66
C ARG A 220 -13.19 19.79 -8.39
N THR A 221 -13.21 18.55 -8.88
CA THR A 221 -12.07 17.99 -9.64
C THR A 221 -12.51 16.89 -10.60
N THR A 222 -11.65 16.54 -11.56
CA THR A 222 -11.72 15.32 -12.38
C THR A 222 -10.65 14.29 -11.99
N GLU A 223 -9.70 14.68 -11.12
CA GLU A 223 -8.60 13.81 -10.67
C GLU A 223 -9.15 12.67 -9.80
N PRO A 224 -8.69 11.42 -10.01
CA PRO A 224 -9.21 10.27 -9.28
C PRO A 224 -8.65 10.19 -7.84
N SER A 225 -7.49 10.78 -7.57
CA SER A 225 -6.82 10.68 -6.29
C SER A 225 -6.26 12.04 -5.85
N GLY A 226 -6.26 12.31 -4.55
CA GLY A 226 -5.75 13.57 -4.01
C GLY A 226 -6.04 13.75 -2.52
N LEU A 227 -5.05 14.19 -1.75
CA LEU A 227 -5.20 14.56 -0.35
C LEU A 227 -5.87 15.92 -0.23
N LEU A 228 -7.08 15.97 0.33
CA LEU A 228 -7.84 17.22 0.49
C LEU A 228 -7.47 17.94 1.77
N LEU A 229 -7.57 17.26 2.92
CA LEU A 229 -7.29 17.83 4.23
C LEU A 229 -6.44 16.88 5.06
N PHE A 230 -5.49 17.41 5.82
CA PHE A 230 -4.68 16.61 6.73
C PHE A 230 -4.20 17.40 7.95
N SER A 231 -4.23 16.78 9.13
CA SER A 231 -3.61 17.29 10.36
C SER A 231 -3.33 16.12 11.32
N HIS A 232 -2.32 16.24 12.16
CA HIS A 232 -1.97 15.23 13.15
C HIS A 232 -1.66 15.82 14.53
N GLY A 233 -1.77 14.98 15.55
CA GLY A 233 -1.44 15.24 16.94
C GLY A 233 0.03 14.99 17.26
N LYS A 234 0.36 15.17 18.55
CA LYS A 234 1.69 14.82 19.07
C LYS A 234 1.84 13.29 19.20
N PRO A 235 3.08 12.76 19.10
CA PRO A 235 3.35 11.37 19.46
C PRO A 235 2.93 11.12 20.91
N GLN A 236 2.02 10.16 21.14
CA GLN A 236 1.65 9.79 22.50
C GLN A 236 2.84 9.11 23.20
N SER A 237 3.40 9.75 24.24
CA SER A 237 4.41 9.15 25.11
C SER A 237 3.75 8.22 26.12
N SER A 238 3.53 6.95 25.78
CA SER A 238 3.08 5.98 26.78
C SER A 238 4.24 5.61 27.72
N LYS A 239 4.01 5.74 29.04
CA LYS A 239 4.97 5.40 30.13
C LYS A 239 5.25 3.89 30.29
N GLU A 240 4.87 3.07 29.32
CA GLU A 240 5.19 1.64 29.27
C GLU A 240 5.66 1.28 27.85
N GLN A 241 6.91 1.62 27.54
CA GLN A 241 7.55 1.18 26.31
C GLN A 241 7.78 -0.33 26.34
N ARG A 242 6.87 -1.09 25.75
CA ARG A 242 7.17 -2.42 25.21
C ARG A 242 7.84 -2.24 23.85
N PRO A 243 8.94 -2.94 23.53
CA PRO A 243 9.58 -2.84 22.21
C PRO A 243 8.62 -3.35 21.12
N GLY A 244 8.42 -2.58 20.05
CA GLY A 244 7.66 -3.03 18.86
C GLY A 244 6.26 -2.44 18.65
N ARG A 245 5.85 -1.37 19.35
CA ARG A 245 4.59 -0.66 19.06
C ARG A 245 4.88 0.67 18.36
N GLU A 246 4.34 0.85 17.15
CA GLU A 246 4.41 2.11 16.39
C GLU A 246 3.92 3.30 17.22
N MET A 247 4.56 4.47 17.05
CA MET A 247 4.12 5.72 17.67
C MET A 247 2.73 6.07 17.14
N LYS A 248 1.70 5.94 17.98
CA LYS A 248 0.34 6.35 17.61
C LYS A 248 0.14 7.84 17.91
N THR A 249 -0.36 8.54 16.91
CA THR A 249 -0.75 9.96 16.97
C THR A 249 -2.20 10.07 16.58
N ASP A 250 -2.92 10.98 17.23
CA ASP A 250 -4.22 11.41 16.74
C ASP A 250 -4.05 12.02 15.35
N TYR A 251 -5.01 11.85 14.46
CA TYR A 251 -4.98 12.50 13.15
C TYR A 251 -6.36 12.62 12.53
N PHE A 252 -6.47 13.52 11.57
CA PHE A 252 -7.63 13.70 10.73
C PHE A 252 -7.20 13.87 9.28
N ALA A 253 -7.86 13.16 8.37
CA ALA A 253 -7.65 13.33 6.95
C ALA A 253 -8.94 13.19 6.15
N MET A 254 -9.00 13.90 5.02
CA MET A 254 -9.93 13.61 3.94
C MET A 254 -9.14 13.41 2.66
N GLU A 255 -9.39 12.30 1.97
CA GLU A 255 -8.69 11.95 0.72
C GLU A 255 -9.64 11.44 -0.36
N LEU A 256 -9.28 11.71 -1.61
CA LEU A 256 -9.87 11.09 -2.79
C LEU A 256 -9.04 9.88 -3.19
N LEU A 257 -9.70 8.74 -3.44
CA LEU A 257 -9.09 7.53 -3.98
C LEU A 257 -10.03 6.90 -5.02
N ASP A 258 -9.53 6.69 -6.23
CA ASP A 258 -10.28 6.15 -7.37
C ASP A 258 -11.60 6.89 -7.69
N GLY A 259 -11.65 8.18 -7.33
CA GLY A 259 -12.79 9.08 -7.48
C GLY A 259 -13.77 9.06 -6.30
N PHE A 260 -13.53 8.27 -5.25
CA PHE A 260 -14.36 8.24 -4.05
C PHE A 260 -13.74 9.07 -2.93
N LEU A 261 -14.57 9.78 -2.17
CA LEU A 261 -14.15 10.50 -0.98
C LEU A 261 -14.10 9.58 0.24
N TYR A 262 -13.00 9.69 1.00
CA TYR A 262 -12.77 8.97 2.24
C TYR A 262 -12.52 9.96 3.39
N LEU A 263 -13.12 9.65 4.54
CA LEU A 263 -12.82 10.29 5.82
C LEU A 263 -11.95 9.34 6.64
N LEU A 264 -10.85 9.86 7.18
CA LEU A 264 -9.97 9.13 8.09
C LEU A 264 -9.76 9.91 9.38
N MET A 265 -9.77 9.21 10.50
CA MET A 265 -9.52 9.83 11.80
C MET A 265 -9.05 8.78 12.81
N ASP A 266 -8.07 9.12 13.65
CA ASP A 266 -7.72 8.35 14.85
C ASP A 266 -7.72 9.30 16.05
N MET A 267 -8.37 8.89 17.14
CA MET A 267 -8.45 9.62 18.43
C MET A 267 -7.73 8.84 19.54
N GLY A 268 -6.69 8.08 19.21
CA GLY A 268 -5.84 7.35 20.15
C GLY A 268 -6.25 5.90 20.41
N SER A 269 -7.32 5.40 19.79
CA SER A 269 -7.80 4.03 20.00
C SER A 269 -7.99 3.20 18.74
N GLY A 270 -7.58 3.74 17.59
CA GLY A 270 -7.65 3.07 16.30
C GLY A 270 -8.31 3.97 15.25
N SER A 271 -7.79 3.85 14.04
CA SER A 271 -8.22 4.62 12.89
C SER A 271 -9.58 4.16 12.37
N ILE A 272 -10.44 5.13 12.03
CA ILE A 272 -11.59 4.91 11.15
C ILE A 272 -11.19 5.30 9.74
N LYS A 273 -11.60 4.50 8.72
CA LYS A 273 -11.49 4.85 7.30
C LYS A 273 -12.84 4.60 6.65
N LEU A 274 -13.59 5.68 6.44
CA LEU A 274 -14.97 5.64 5.97
C LEU A 274 -15.07 6.13 4.52
N LYS A 275 -15.61 5.28 3.64
CA LYS A 275 -16.03 5.69 2.31
C LYS A 275 -17.33 6.51 2.41
N THR A 276 -17.29 7.79 2.06
CA THR A 276 -18.37 8.75 2.34
C THR A 276 -19.48 8.74 1.28
N SER A 277 -19.24 8.10 0.14
CA SER A 277 -20.22 7.98 -0.94
C SER A 277 -19.99 6.71 -1.76
N ASN A 278 -21.07 6.08 -2.22
CA ASN A 278 -21.04 4.98 -3.19
C ASN A 278 -20.91 5.47 -4.64
N LYS A 279 -20.95 6.78 -4.86
CA LYS A 279 -20.73 7.42 -6.16
C LYS A 279 -19.38 8.09 -6.17
N LYS A 280 -18.75 8.08 -7.35
CA LYS A 280 -17.58 8.91 -7.60
C LYS A 280 -17.97 10.39 -7.54
N VAL A 281 -17.07 11.22 -7.04
CA VAL A 281 -17.25 12.66 -6.80
C VAL A 281 -16.21 13.50 -7.56
N ASN A 282 -15.51 12.88 -8.50
CA ASN A 282 -14.55 13.51 -9.42
C ASN A 282 -15.15 13.69 -10.83
N ASP A 283 -16.44 14.06 -10.92
CA ASP A 283 -17.14 14.30 -12.18
C ASP A 283 -16.90 15.72 -12.74
N GLY A 284 -16.10 16.52 -12.05
CA GLY A 284 -15.84 17.90 -12.41
C GLY A 284 -17.03 18.81 -12.15
N GLU A 285 -17.93 18.46 -11.24
CA GLU A 285 -18.97 19.34 -10.69
C GLU A 285 -18.67 19.70 -9.22
N TRP A 286 -19.29 20.77 -8.72
CA TRP A 286 -19.10 21.18 -7.32
C TRP A 286 -19.74 20.16 -6.38
N CYS A 287 -18.93 19.63 -5.47
CA CYS A 287 -19.31 18.67 -4.45
C CYS A 287 -19.22 19.32 -3.08
N HIS A 288 -20.35 19.40 -2.38
CA HIS A 288 -20.43 19.92 -1.01
C HIS A 288 -20.16 18.81 0.00
N VAL A 289 -19.26 19.07 0.94
CA VAL A 289 -18.91 18.18 2.05
C VAL A 289 -19.20 18.89 3.37
N ASP A 290 -19.88 18.21 4.28
CA ASP A 290 -20.13 18.69 5.64
C ASP A 290 -19.88 17.55 6.63
N PHE A 291 -18.82 17.69 7.41
CA PHE A 291 -18.40 16.78 8.47
C PHE A 291 -18.76 17.38 9.82
N GLN A 292 -19.41 16.59 10.68
CA GLN A 292 -19.79 16.99 12.02
C GLN A 292 -19.58 15.83 12.98
N ARG A 293 -19.05 16.10 14.18
CA ARG A 293 -18.93 15.09 15.24
C ARG A 293 -19.25 15.67 16.62
N GLU A 294 -19.74 14.79 17.48
CA GLU A 294 -19.83 14.94 18.92
C GLU A 294 -19.18 13.71 19.60
N GLY A 295 -18.02 13.95 20.19
CA GLY A 295 -17.16 12.93 20.77
C GLY A 295 -16.75 11.91 19.71
N ARG A 296 -17.24 10.68 19.89
CA ARG A 296 -16.94 9.51 19.05
C ARG A 296 -17.96 9.27 17.95
N ARG A 297 -19.08 9.98 17.96
CA ARG A 297 -20.16 9.82 16.98
C ARG A 297 -20.21 11.05 16.10
N GLY A 298 -20.62 10.87 14.87
CA GLY A 298 -20.77 11.98 13.96
C GLY A 298 -21.43 11.54 12.68
N SER A 299 -21.46 12.48 11.73
CA SER A 299 -21.87 12.19 10.37
C SER A 299 -21.05 12.99 9.38
N ILE A 300 -20.94 12.44 8.18
CA ILE A 300 -20.39 13.16 7.03
C ILE A 300 -21.44 13.15 5.92
N SER A 301 -21.70 14.33 5.39
CA SER A 301 -22.67 14.57 4.33
C SER A 301 -21.95 14.94 3.04
N VAL A 302 -22.31 14.27 1.95
CA VAL A 302 -21.82 14.57 0.61
C VAL A 302 -23.02 14.88 -0.28
N ASN A 303 -23.11 16.12 -0.78
CA ASN A 303 -24.27 16.62 -1.54
C ASN A 303 -25.61 16.28 -0.86
N SER A 304 -25.70 16.61 0.43
CA SER A 304 -26.87 16.39 1.32
C SER A 304 -27.18 14.93 1.67
N ARG A 305 -26.38 13.95 1.23
CA ARG A 305 -26.49 12.55 1.68
C ARG A 305 -25.58 12.31 2.87
N SER A 306 -26.18 12.20 4.05
CA SER A 306 -25.45 11.96 5.31
C SER A 306 -25.22 10.48 5.57
N ILE A 307 -24.01 10.14 6.01
CA ILE A 307 -23.63 8.82 6.51
C ILE A 307 -23.16 8.98 7.96
N PRO A 308 -23.80 8.30 8.93
CA PRO A 308 -23.35 8.33 10.31
C PRO A 308 -22.10 7.47 10.49
N PHE A 309 -21.26 7.84 11.46
CA PHE A 309 -20.12 7.04 11.88
C PHE A 309 -19.99 7.03 13.40
N SER A 310 -19.31 6.01 13.91
CA SER A 310 -18.88 5.92 15.31
C SER A 310 -17.49 5.32 15.36
N SER A 311 -16.60 5.89 16.16
CA SER A 311 -15.31 5.28 16.49
C SER A 311 -15.42 4.32 17.69
N ASN A 312 -14.42 3.46 17.86
CA ASN A 312 -14.35 2.43 18.90
C ASN A 312 -14.10 3.02 20.31
N GLU A 313 -13.99 2.19 21.35
CA GLU A 313 -13.65 2.63 22.71
C GLU A 313 -12.36 3.45 22.74
N GLY A 314 -12.26 4.52 23.54
CA GLY A 314 -11.10 5.41 23.55
C GLY A 314 -11.43 6.86 23.85
N SER A 315 -10.57 7.79 23.43
CA SER A 315 -10.79 9.24 23.61
C SER A 315 -12.04 9.71 22.88
N GLU A 316 -12.73 10.71 23.45
CA GLU A 316 -13.78 11.49 22.78
C GLU A 316 -13.23 12.79 22.16
N ILE A 317 -11.95 13.07 22.40
CA ILE A 317 -11.27 14.26 21.93
C ILE A 317 -10.26 13.83 20.89
N LEU A 318 -10.33 14.46 19.72
CA LEU A 318 -9.30 14.41 18.69
C LEU A 318 -8.27 15.48 19.06
N ASP A 319 -7.05 15.13 19.46
CA ASP A 319 -6.03 16.10 19.88
C ASP A 319 -5.05 16.39 18.73
N LEU A 320 -5.35 17.41 17.93
CA LEU A 320 -4.51 17.85 16.82
C LEU A 320 -3.51 18.90 17.28
N ASP A 321 -2.26 18.78 16.85
CA ASP A 321 -1.18 19.70 17.21
C ASP A 321 -0.53 20.41 16.03
N SER A 322 -0.45 19.74 14.88
CA SER A 322 0.06 20.31 13.65
C SER A 322 -0.88 21.38 13.09
N ASP A 323 -0.34 22.21 12.19
CA ASP A 323 -1.17 22.96 11.27
C ASP A 323 -2.08 22.02 10.47
N MET A 324 -3.18 22.57 9.95
CA MET A 324 -4.09 21.83 9.09
C MET A 324 -3.74 22.16 7.64
N TYR A 325 -3.49 21.15 6.82
CA TYR A 325 -3.09 21.33 5.43
C TYR A 325 -4.28 21.10 4.51
N LEU A 326 -4.46 22.00 3.55
CA LEU A 326 -5.45 21.90 2.47
C LEU A 326 -4.72 21.71 1.13
N GLY A 327 -5.13 20.70 0.36
CA GLY A 327 -4.67 20.47 -1.01
C GLY A 327 -3.44 19.58 -1.16
N GLY A 328 -2.53 19.56 -0.20
CA GLY A 328 -1.28 18.80 -0.29
C GLY A 328 -0.46 18.93 0.97
N LEU A 329 0.80 18.49 0.93
CA LEU A 329 1.73 18.58 2.05
C LEU A 329 3.05 19.25 1.63
N PRO A 330 3.74 19.96 2.53
CA PRO A 330 5.05 20.52 2.27
C PRO A 330 6.10 19.45 1.94
N GLU A 331 6.87 19.68 0.86
CA GLU A 331 7.91 18.74 0.37
C GLU A 331 8.99 18.40 1.41
N SER A 332 9.29 19.31 2.34
CA SER A 332 10.33 19.09 3.34
C SER A 332 9.94 18.02 4.36
N GLY A 333 8.64 17.71 4.50
CA GLY A 333 8.10 16.73 5.46
C GLY A 333 8.49 16.98 6.92
N GLN A 334 9.17 18.08 7.23
CA GLN A 334 9.78 18.31 8.53
C GLN A 334 8.70 18.49 9.59
N GLY A 335 8.67 17.57 10.56
CA GLY A 335 7.73 17.61 11.67
C GLY A 335 6.35 17.02 11.38
N LEU A 336 6.11 16.51 10.15
CA LEU A 336 4.87 15.81 9.80
C LEU A 336 4.95 14.33 10.16
N ILE A 337 3.92 13.83 10.84
CA ILE A 337 3.77 12.40 11.14
C ILE A 337 2.67 11.87 10.22
N LEU A 338 3.05 11.05 9.23
CA LEU A 338 2.12 10.53 8.22
C LEU A 338 1.64 9.13 8.61
N PRO A 339 0.36 8.95 8.97
CA PRO A 339 -0.19 7.65 9.30
C PRO A 339 -0.25 6.75 8.06
N PRO A 340 0.03 5.44 8.18
CA PRO A 340 0.03 4.51 7.05
C PRO A 340 -1.35 4.32 6.41
N GLU A 341 -2.43 4.67 7.09
CA GLU A 341 -3.78 4.59 6.54
C GLU A 341 -4.12 5.72 5.56
N VAL A 342 -3.39 6.85 5.61
CA VAL A 342 -3.56 8.00 4.71
C VAL A 342 -2.69 7.78 3.47
N TRP A 343 -3.20 6.99 2.53
CA TRP A 343 -2.42 6.52 1.38
C TRP A 343 -2.00 7.65 0.45
N THR A 344 -2.87 8.63 0.24
CA THR A 344 -2.55 9.77 -0.64
C THR A 344 -1.36 10.57 -0.14
N ALA A 345 -1.21 10.72 1.18
CA ALA A 345 -0.05 11.38 1.78
C ALA A 345 1.26 10.60 1.53
N LEU A 346 1.26 9.28 1.74
CA LEU A 346 2.46 8.45 1.52
C LEU A 346 2.85 8.28 0.05
N LEU A 347 1.88 8.41 -0.86
CA LEU A 347 2.10 8.32 -2.30
C LEU A 347 2.36 9.69 -2.96
N ASN A 348 2.42 10.77 -2.17
CA ASN A 348 2.52 12.16 -2.65
C ASN A 348 1.44 12.53 -3.67
N TYR A 349 0.22 12.02 -3.48
CA TYR A 349 -0.94 12.41 -4.26
C TYR A 349 -1.65 13.58 -3.58
N GLY A 350 -1.13 14.80 -3.75
CA GLY A 350 -1.89 16.00 -3.39
C GLY A 350 -3.06 16.24 -4.35
N TYR A 351 -4.07 16.91 -3.83
CA TYR A 351 -5.26 17.32 -4.54
C TYR A 351 -4.98 18.39 -5.59
N VAL A 352 -5.47 18.15 -6.80
CA VAL A 352 -5.52 19.11 -7.90
C VAL A 352 -6.98 19.34 -8.26
N GLY A 353 -7.41 20.60 -8.28
CA GLY A 353 -8.82 20.95 -8.40
C GLY A 353 -9.17 22.23 -7.65
N CYS A 354 -10.45 22.56 -7.59
CA CYS A 354 -10.91 23.76 -6.91
C CYS A 354 -11.44 23.49 -5.51
N VAL A 355 -11.22 24.43 -4.59
CA VAL A 355 -11.83 24.46 -3.26
C VAL A 355 -12.42 25.85 -2.98
N ARG A 356 -13.58 25.90 -2.32
CA ARG A 356 -14.16 27.14 -1.79
C ARG A 356 -15.02 26.90 -0.56
N ASP A 357 -15.55 27.99 -0.01
CA ASP A 357 -16.53 27.98 1.07
C ASP A 357 -16.07 27.10 2.25
N LEU A 358 -14.80 27.21 2.64
CA LEU A 358 -14.24 26.44 3.76
C LEU A 358 -14.69 27.04 5.10
N PHE A 359 -15.31 26.22 5.93
CA PHE A 359 -15.67 26.54 7.30
C PHE A 359 -15.09 25.50 8.25
N ILE A 360 -14.58 25.98 9.39
CA ILE A 360 -14.10 25.15 10.49
C ILE A 360 -14.80 25.65 11.76
N ASP A 361 -15.53 24.76 12.42
CA ASP A 361 -16.37 25.04 13.59
C ASP A 361 -17.29 26.26 13.37
N GLY A 362 -17.92 26.29 12.19
CA GLY A 362 -18.83 27.36 11.75
C GLY A 362 -18.17 28.69 11.38
N LYS A 363 -16.85 28.84 11.52
CA LYS A 363 -16.11 30.05 11.11
C LYS A 363 -15.59 29.89 9.70
N SER A 364 -15.85 30.86 8.83
CA SER A 364 -15.31 30.89 7.48
C SER A 364 -13.79 31.06 7.48
N ARG A 365 -13.15 30.46 6.47
CA ARG A 365 -11.72 30.59 6.17
C ARG A 365 -11.57 31.09 4.74
N ASP A 366 -11.02 32.29 4.62
CA ASP A 366 -10.69 32.88 3.33
C ASP A 366 -9.42 32.21 2.77
N VAL A 367 -9.64 31.11 2.05
CA VAL A 367 -8.55 30.31 1.45
C VAL A 367 -7.76 31.09 0.41
N ARG A 368 -8.39 32.03 -0.29
CA ARG A 368 -7.72 32.88 -1.27
C ARG A 368 -6.74 33.83 -0.60
N ARG A 369 -7.19 34.55 0.42
CA ARG A 369 -6.31 35.45 1.19
C ARG A 369 -5.18 34.68 1.89
N LEU A 370 -5.46 33.48 2.39
CA LEU A 370 -4.41 32.63 2.98
C LEU A 370 -3.36 32.22 1.94
N ALA A 371 -3.77 31.84 0.73
CA ALA A 371 -2.85 31.53 -0.37
C ALA A 371 -1.99 32.75 -0.77
N GLU A 372 -2.61 33.94 -0.85
CA GLU A 372 -1.91 35.19 -1.18
C GLU A 372 -0.87 35.56 -0.11
N ILE A 373 -1.23 35.48 1.17
CA ILE A 373 -0.30 35.77 2.30
C ILE A 373 0.86 34.78 2.33
N GLN A 374 0.59 33.51 2.05
CA GLN A 374 1.61 32.45 2.06
C GLN A 374 2.45 32.41 0.78
N SER A 375 2.05 33.16 -0.26
CA SER A 375 2.62 33.03 -1.61
C SER A 375 2.63 31.55 -2.05
N ALA A 376 1.49 30.87 -1.85
CA ALA A 376 1.37 29.43 -2.03
C ALA A 376 1.68 29.02 -3.48
N PRO A 377 2.74 28.22 -3.74
CA PRO A 377 3.10 27.78 -5.08
C PRO A 377 1.99 26.92 -5.70
N GLY A 378 1.69 27.16 -6.98
CA GLY A 378 0.70 26.38 -7.74
C GLY A 378 -0.76 26.54 -7.28
N VAL A 379 -1.06 27.61 -6.51
CA VAL A 379 -2.44 27.97 -6.17
C VAL A 379 -2.86 29.24 -6.92
N SER A 380 -3.97 29.18 -7.66
CA SER A 380 -4.54 30.34 -8.38
C SER A 380 -5.91 30.75 -7.84
N SER A 381 -6.28 32.02 -8.04
CA SER A 381 -7.43 32.70 -7.42
C SER A 381 -8.75 32.57 -8.19
N PHE A 382 -8.84 31.68 -9.17
CA PHE A 382 -10.04 31.45 -9.96
C PHE A 382 -10.24 29.95 -10.20
N CYS A 383 -11.50 29.53 -10.28
CA CYS A 383 -11.86 28.16 -10.62
C CYS A 383 -12.62 28.11 -11.94
N THR A 384 -11.91 27.78 -13.00
CA THR A 384 -12.48 27.57 -14.33
C THR A 384 -12.11 26.18 -14.85
N ARG A 385 -13.11 25.40 -15.25
CA ARG A 385 -12.88 24.13 -15.94
C ARG A 385 -12.61 24.42 -17.41
N GLU A 386 -11.40 24.16 -17.86
CA GLU A 386 -11.07 24.24 -19.27
C GLU A 386 -11.70 23.08 -20.04
N LEU A 387 -12.26 23.38 -21.21
CA LEU A 387 -12.90 22.37 -22.07
C LEU A 387 -11.92 21.74 -23.07
N GLN A 388 -10.71 22.27 -23.16
CA GLN A 388 -9.70 21.79 -24.10
C GLN A 388 -9.05 20.50 -23.59
N LYS A 389 -9.22 19.41 -24.33
CA LYS A 389 -8.61 18.11 -24.04
C LYS A 389 -7.09 18.17 -24.17
N ARG A 390 -6.39 18.07 -23.05
CA ARG A 390 -4.94 18.22 -22.95
C ARG A 390 -4.19 17.01 -23.53
N CYS A 391 -4.81 15.83 -23.58
CA CYS A 391 -4.23 14.64 -24.21
C CYS A 391 -4.25 14.65 -25.74
N SER A 392 -4.99 15.57 -26.38
CA SER A 392 -5.10 15.63 -27.85
C SER A 392 -3.76 15.93 -28.53
N SER A 393 -2.83 16.59 -27.83
CA SER A 393 -1.48 16.87 -28.32
C SER A 393 -0.50 15.69 -28.14
N ALA A 394 -0.97 14.54 -27.65
CA ALA A 394 -0.15 13.38 -27.29
C ALA A 394 1.10 13.76 -26.46
N PRO A 395 0.93 14.41 -25.30
CA PRO A 395 2.04 14.96 -24.53
C PRO A 395 2.93 13.88 -23.86
N CYS A 396 2.42 12.66 -23.71
CA CYS A 396 3.16 11.55 -23.10
C CYS A 396 4.07 10.88 -24.12
N ALA A 397 5.38 10.89 -23.85
CA ALA A 397 6.39 10.23 -24.65
C ALA A 397 6.43 8.72 -24.40
N ASN A 398 7.20 8.01 -25.24
CA ASN A 398 7.65 6.63 -25.01
C ASN A 398 6.54 5.61 -24.70
N GLY A 399 5.36 5.78 -25.30
CA GLY A 399 4.23 4.87 -25.12
C GLY A 399 3.45 5.07 -23.83
N GLY A 400 3.70 6.16 -23.08
CA GLY A 400 2.92 6.54 -21.91
C GLY A 400 1.45 6.79 -22.25
N GLN A 401 0.55 6.29 -21.40
CA GLN A 401 -0.88 6.48 -21.59
C GLN A 401 -1.29 7.84 -21.02
N CYS A 402 -1.72 8.75 -21.90
CA CYS A 402 -2.25 10.04 -21.48
C CYS A 402 -3.66 9.90 -20.91
N LYS A 403 -3.87 10.48 -19.72
CA LYS A 403 -5.16 10.61 -19.03
C LYS A 403 -5.48 12.10 -18.85
N GLU A 404 -6.74 12.49 -19.07
CA GLU A 404 -7.19 13.86 -18.82
C GLU A 404 -7.31 14.09 -17.31
N GLY A 405 -6.68 15.16 -16.81
CA GLY A 405 -6.74 15.62 -15.42
C GLY A 405 -7.53 16.92 -15.27
N TRP A 406 -7.34 17.63 -14.17
CA TRP A 406 -7.97 18.95 -13.95
C TRP A 406 -7.11 20.05 -14.58
N ASN A 407 -7.54 20.61 -15.72
CA ASN A 407 -6.81 21.61 -16.53
C ASN A 407 -5.38 21.20 -16.94
N ARG A 408 -5.03 19.92 -16.77
CA ARG A 408 -3.74 19.33 -17.11
C ARG A 408 -3.93 17.94 -17.71
N TYR A 409 -2.88 17.41 -18.31
CA TYR A 409 -2.81 15.99 -18.65
C TYR A 409 -1.99 15.25 -17.59
N ILE A 410 -2.22 13.95 -17.48
CA ILE A 410 -1.48 13.05 -16.59
C ILE A 410 -0.91 11.93 -17.47
N CYS A 411 0.38 11.68 -17.38
CA CYS A 411 1.01 10.58 -18.10
C CYS A 411 1.17 9.35 -17.20
N ASP A 412 0.48 8.27 -17.56
CA ASP A 412 0.70 6.97 -16.96
C ASP A 412 1.88 6.30 -17.67
N CYS A 413 3.04 6.32 -17.03
CA CYS A 413 4.26 5.73 -17.55
C CYS A 413 4.43 4.25 -17.14
N THR A 414 3.44 3.64 -16.47
CA THR A 414 3.55 2.24 -16.06
C THR A 414 3.70 1.32 -17.27
N GLY A 415 4.66 0.39 -17.20
CA GLY A 415 4.95 -0.51 -18.31
C GLY A 415 5.71 0.09 -19.50
N THR A 416 6.07 1.38 -19.47
CA THR A 416 6.82 2.04 -20.55
C THR A 416 8.34 1.94 -20.41
N GLY A 417 8.85 1.80 -19.18
CA GLY A 417 10.29 1.90 -18.88
C GLY A 417 10.82 3.34 -18.75
N PHE A 418 9.92 4.34 -18.80
CA PHE A 418 10.24 5.76 -18.64
C PHE A 418 9.51 6.35 -17.42
N LEU A 419 10.00 7.49 -16.94
CA LEU A 419 9.46 8.31 -15.86
C LEU A 419 9.41 9.78 -16.29
N GLY A 420 9.05 10.68 -15.36
CA GLY A 420 8.90 12.10 -15.62
C GLY A 420 7.44 12.48 -15.88
N GLY A 421 7.15 13.78 -15.86
CA GLY A 421 5.78 14.28 -16.02
C GLY A 421 5.15 13.92 -17.36
N ASN A 422 5.98 13.66 -18.37
CA ASN A 422 5.62 13.31 -19.74
C ASN A 422 6.21 11.95 -20.16
N CYS A 423 6.67 11.09 -19.25
CA CYS A 423 7.42 9.88 -19.58
C CYS A 423 8.69 10.13 -20.43
N GLU A 424 9.30 11.30 -20.28
CA GLU A 424 10.48 11.78 -21.02
C GLU A 424 11.80 11.29 -20.43
N ILE A 425 11.80 10.93 -19.15
CA ILE A 425 12.98 10.50 -18.42
C ILE A 425 13.13 9.00 -18.64
N GLY A 426 14.07 8.61 -19.50
CA GLY A 426 14.45 7.21 -19.66
C GLY A 426 14.91 6.63 -18.34
N LYS A 427 14.19 5.63 -17.82
CA LYS A 427 14.67 4.89 -16.64
C LYS A 427 15.48 3.69 -17.13
N GLY A 428 16.70 3.97 -17.57
CA GLY A 428 17.75 2.97 -17.55
C GLY A 428 18.54 3.12 -16.25
N PRO A 429 18.87 2.04 -15.52
CA PRO A 429 19.96 2.13 -14.55
C PRO A 429 21.24 2.60 -15.26
N GLU A 430 21.98 3.52 -14.65
CA GLU A 430 23.35 3.80 -15.07
C GLU A 430 24.22 2.63 -14.64
N ILE A 431 24.73 1.85 -15.61
CA ILE A 431 25.50 0.63 -15.35
C ILE A 431 26.95 0.83 -15.76
N LEU A 432 27.86 0.63 -14.80
CA LEU A 432 29.28 0.38 -15.08
C LEU A 432 29.58 -1.09 -14.81
N MET A 433 30.39 -1.71 -15.69
CA MET A 433 30.87 -3.08 -15.52
C MET A 433 32.41 -3.08 -15.53
N ALA A 434 33.03 -3.81 -14.60
CA ALA A 434 34.48 -3.95 -14.50
C ALA A 434 34.85 -5.38 -14.07
N GLY A 435 35.92 -5.92 -14.66
CA GLY A 435 36.38 -7.29 -14.42
C GLY A 435 35.65 -8.35 -15.26
N GLN A 436 36.24 -9.55 -15.33
CA GLN A 436 35.69 -10.73 -15.99
C GLN A 436 36.09 -11.98 -15.21
N LYS A 437 35.26 -13.03 -15.23
CA LYS A 437 35.53 -14.33 -14.59
C LYS A 437 35.86 -14.26 -13.08
N LEU A 438 35.20 -13.36 -12.36
CA LEU A 438 35.39 -13.10 -10.92
C LEU A 438 34.74 -14.16 -10.01
N ASN A 439 34.11 -15.17 -10.60
CA ASN A 439 33.45 -16.29 -9.91
C ASN A 439 34.40 -17.49 -9.79
N ASP A 440 35.68 -17.24 -9.53
CA ASP A 440 36.73 -18.24 -9.40
C ASP A 440 36.93 -18.74 -7.96
N ASN A 441 36.18 -18.15 -7.01
CA ASN A 441 36.23 -18.39 -5.56
C ASN A 441 37.52 -17.87 -4.90
N GLU A 442 38.21 -16.92 -5.55
CA GLU A 442 39.28 -16.12 -4.97
C GLU A 442 38.77 -14.76 -4.45
N TRP A 443 39.57 -14.08 -3.64
CA TRP A 443 39.22 -12.75 -3.12
C TRP A 443 39.42 -11.67 -4.18
N HIS A 444 38.40 -10.85 -4.40
CA HIS A 444 38.44 -9.65 -5.25
C HIS A 444 38.11 -8.38 -4.45
N SER A 445 38.74 -7.27 -4.80
CA SER A 445 38.52 -5.96 -4.17
C SER A 445 37.70 -5.04 -5.07
N VAL A 446 36.53 -4.58 -4.60
CA VAL A 446 35.66 -3.66 -5.32
C VAL A 446 35.69 -2.28 -4.67
N LYS A 447 35.90 -1.22 -5.47
CA LYS A 447 35.89 0.17 -5.02
C LYS A 447 34.98 1.01 -5.92
N VAL A 448 34.04 1.73 -5.31
CA VAL A 448 33.13 2.64 -5.99
C VAL A 448 33.38 4.07 -5.50
N VAL A 449 33.49 5.02 -6.42
CA VAL A 449 33.58 6.46 -6.13
C VAL A 449 32.52 7.18 -6.95
N ARG A 450 31.65 7.94 -6.27
CA ARG A 450 30.63 8.79 -6.90
C ARG A 450 30.86 10.25 -6.51
N ARG A 451 30.92 11.14 -7.50
CA ARG A 451 31.03 12.60 -7.32
C ARG A 451 30.02 13.32 -8.20
N GLY A 452 28.88 13.71 -7.63
CA GLY A 452 27.78 14.29 -8.40
C GLY A 452 27.34 13.31 -9.48
N ARG A 453 27.53 13.69 -10.75
CA ARG A 453 27.25 12.86 -11.94
C ARG A 453 28.37 11.88 -12.32
N ASN A 454 29.56 12.02 -11.76
CA ASN A 454 30.70 11.19 -12.15
C ASN A 454 30.73 9.91 -11.31
N LEU A 455 30.87 8.77 -11.98
CA LEU A 455 30.96 7.44 -11.40
C LEU A 455 32.31 6.81 -11.77
N GLN A 456 32.93 6.14 -10.81
CA GLN A 456 34.14 5.35 -11.02
C GLN A 456 33.99 4.02 -10.28
N LEU A 457 34.18 2.92 -10.99
CA LEU A 457 34.17 1.56 -10.49
C LEU A 457 35.54 0.94 -10.71
N SER A 458 36.17 0.41 -9.66
CA SER A 458 37.41 -0.35 -9.77
C SER A 458 37.22 -1.75 -9.19
N VAL A 459 37.69 -2.76 -9.91
CA VAL A 459 37.76 -4.15 -9.46
C VAL A 459 39.21 -4.61 -9.61
N ASP A 460 39.85 -4.93 -8.49
CA ASP A 460 41.28 -5.18 -8.38
C ASP A 460 42.11 -4.06 -9.04
N ASN A 461 42.75 -4.35 -10.18
CA ASN A 461 43.58 -3.41 -10.94
C ASN A 461 42.86 -2.79 -12.15
N VAL A 462 41.58 -3.10 -12.36
CA VAL A 462 40.79 -2.60 -13.50
C VAL A 462 39.86 -1.50 -13.04
N THR A 463 39.98 -0.30 -13.64
CA THR A 463 39.12 0.85 -13.35
C THR A 463 38.33 1.27 -14.58
N VAL A 464 37.04 1.55 -14.38
CA VAL A 464 36.11 2.05 -15.40
C VAL A 464 35.44 3.30 -14.86
N GLU A 465 35.34 4.33 -15.70
CA GLU A 465 34.69 5.60 -15.39
C GLU A 465 33.44 5.78 -16.24
N GLY A 466 32.47 6.53 -15.71
CA GLY A 466 31.19 6.78 -16.34
C GLY A 466 30.57 8.07 -15.83
N GLN A 467 29.60 8.58 -16.56
CA GLN A 467 28.90 9.80 -16.22
C GLN A 467 27.39 9.57 -16.32
N MET A 468 26.66 9.86 -15.24
CA MET A 468 25.21 9.72 -15.21
C MET A 468 24.54 10.69 -16.17
N THR A 469 23.54 10.19 -16.89
CA THR A 469 22.60 10.99 -17.67
C THR A 469 21.56 11.64 -16.75
N GLY A 470 21.08 12.83 -17.13
CA GLY A 470 20.18 13.64 -16.31
C GLY A 470 20.88 14.49 -15.23
N ASP A 471 20.10 15.34 -14.59
CA ASP A 471 20.60 16.36 -13.66
C ASP A 471 20.41 15.98 -12.17
N HIS A 472 19.72 14.88 -11.90
CA HIS A 472 19.49 14.41 -10.54
C HIS A 472 20.73 13.67 -9.99
N THR A 473 21.31 14.18 -8.91
CA THR A 473 22.52 13.60 -8.29
C THR A 473 22.36 13.17 -6.84
N ARG A 474 21.18 13.33 -6.23
CA ARG A 474 20.92 12.94 -4.84
C ARG A 474 20.65 11.43 -4.77
N LEU A 475 21.10 10.79 -3.70
CA LEU A 475 20.84 9.38 -3.41
C LEU A 475 20.28 9.31 -2.00
N GLU A 476 19.07 8.79 -1.87
CA GLU A 476 18.42 8.54 -0.60
C GLU A 476 18.39 7.04 -0.35
N PHE A 477 18.80 6.63 0.85
CA PHE A 477 18.73 5.25 1.30
C PHE A 477 18.56 5.22 2.81
N HIS A 478 17.80 4.24 3.28
CA HIS A 478 17.56 4.02 4.71
C HIS A 478 18.46 2.91 5.26
N ASN A 479 18.79 1.92 4.40
CA ASN A 479 19.52 0.72 4.76
C ASN A 479 20.73 0.52 3.85
N ILE A 480 21.77 -0.13 4.38
CA ILE A 480 22.86 -0.71 3.59
C ILE A 480 22.70 -2.22 3.69
N GLU A 481 22.25 -2.85 2.62
CA GLU A 481 21.88 -4.27 2.61
C GLU A 481 22.98 -5.11 1.93
N THR A 482 23.25 -6.29 2.47
CA THR A 482 24.15 -7.29 1.88
C THR A 482 23.51 -8.67 1.98
N GLY A 483 23.88 -9.59 1.09
CA GLY A 483 23.31 -10.93 1.08
C GLY A 483 21.95 -10.99 0.38
N ILE A 484 20.95 -10.32 0.94
CA ILE A 484 19.56 -10.31 0.47
C ILE A 484 19.07 -8.87 0.43
N MET A 485 18.39 -8.49 -0.65
CA MET A 485 17.66 -7.23 -0.70
C MET A 485 16.29 -7.41 -0.03
N THR A 486 16.12 -6.79 1.14
CA THR A 486 14.92 -6.88 1.98
C THR A 486 13.89 -5.82 1.66
N GLU A 487 14.34 -4.62 1.25
CA GLU A 487 13.44 -3.55 0.81
C GLU A 487 13.01 -3.75 -0.65
N ARG A 488 11.74 -4.09 -0.88
CA ARG A 488 11.21 -4.46 -2.20
C ARG A 488 10.07 -3.57 -2.69
N ARG A 489 9.70 -2.52 -1.94
CA ARG A 489 8.49 -1.71 -2.20
C ARG A 489 8.45 -1.05 -3.60
N PHE A 490 9.61 -0.82 -4.23
CA PHE A 490 9.70 0.00 -5.45
C PHE A 490 10.44 -0.66 -6.62
N ILE A 491 10.75 -1.97 -6.55
CA ILE A 491 11.58 -2.67 -7.55
C ILE A 491 10.84 -3.91 -8.08
N SER A 492 10.69 -3.99 -9.40
CA SER A 492 10.03 -5.10 -10.09
C SER A 492 10.94 -6.31 -10.36
N VAL A 493 12.26 -6.12 -10.36
CA VAL A 493 13.26 -7.17 -10.58
C VAL A 493 14.38 -7.02 -9.54
N VAL A 494 14.49 -7.99 -8.64
CA VAL A 494 15.49 -8.00 -7.56
C VAL A 494 16.68 -8.86 -8.00
N PRO A 495 17.94 -8.44 -7.77
CA PRO A 495 19.10 -9.31 -7.95
C PRO A 495 18.97 -10.60 -7.13
N SER A 496 19.59 -11.69 -7.58
CA SER A 496 19.64 -12.91 -6.79
C SER A 496 20.40 -12.71 -5.48
N ASN A 497 20.08 -13.53 -4.48
CA ASN A 497 20.78 -13.52 -3.20
C ASN A 497 22.26 -13.86 -3.39
N PHE A 498 23.13 -13.38 -2.49
CA PHE A 498 24.56 -13.64 -2.56
C PHE A 498 24.94 -14.94 -1.84
N ILE A 499 25.69 -15.81 -2.53
CA ILE A 499 26.33 -17.00 -1.95
C ILE A 499 27.84 -16.79 -2.00
N GLY A 500 28.46 -16.57 -0.85
CA GLY A 500 29.89 -16.32 -0.74
C GLY A 500 30.27 -15.67 0.58
N HIS A 501 31.47 -15.11 0.64
CA HIS A 501 31.98 -14.36 1.79
C HIS A 501 32.22 -12.90 1.40
N LEU A 502 31.89 -11.99 2.31
CA LEU A 502 32.19 -10.56 2.18
C LEU A 502 33.15 -10.16 3.29
N GLN A 503 34.08 -9.27 2.98
CA GLN A 503 35.01 -8.68 3.94
C GLN A 503 35.24 -7.21 3.59
N GLY A 504 35.50 -6.37 4.60
CA GLY A 504 35.97 -5.01 4.39
C GLY A 504 34.94 -4.05 3.80
N LEU A 505 33.65 -4.27 4.01
CA LEU A 505 32.60 -3.34 3.57
C LEU A 505 32.78 -1.99 4.27
N MET A 506 33.22 -1.00 3.50
CA MET A 506 33.42 0.37 3.95
C MET A 506 32.58 1.31 3.11
N LEU A 507 31.67 2.05 3.75
CA LEU A 507 30.90 3.12 3.10
C LEU A 507 31.17 4.43 3.82
N ASN A 508 31.62 5.45 3.07
CA ASN A 508 31.94 6.78 3.60
C ASN A 508 32.89 6.75 4.81
N GLY A 509 33.83 5.80 4.83
CA GLY A 509 34.81 5.63 5.91
C GLY A 509 34.34 4.80 7.11
N VAL A 510 33.09 4.32 7.11
CA VAL A 510 32.53 3.50 8.19
C VAL A 510 32.66 2.00 7.85
N PRO A 511 33.37 1.19 8.67
CA PRO A 511 33.55 -0.25 8.45
C PRO A 511 32.39 -1.05 9.07
N TYR A 512 31.26 -1.14 8.36
CA TYR A 512 30.00 -1.68 8.89
C TYR A 512 30.09 -3.14 9.35
N LEU A 513 30.82 -4.00 8.63
CA LEU A 513 30.95 -5.41 9.02
C LEU A 513 31.72 -5.59 10.35
N ASP A 514 32.77 -4.79 10.57
CA ASP A 514 33.58 -4.85 11.78
C ASP A 514 32.84 -4.27 12.98
N GLN A 515 32.22 -3.09 12.82
CA GLN A 515 31.41 -2.46 13.87
C GLN A 515 30.24 -3.35 14.29
N CYS A 516 29.58 -3.98 13.32
CA CYS A 516 28.50 -4.91 13.61
C CYS A 516 28.99 -6.16 14.36
N LYS A 517 30.10 -6.76 13.93
CA LYS A 517 30.70 -7.92 14.59
C LYS A 517 31.11 -7.63 16.04
N ASN A 518 31.63 -6.44 16.30
CA ASN A 518 32.10 -6.03 17.62
C ASN A 518 30.98 -5.52 18.52
N GLY A 519 29.80 -5.24 17.97
CA GLY A 519 28.66 -4.66 18.71
C GLY A 519 28.79 -3.14 18.92
N ASP A 520 29.62 -2.46 18.13
CA ASP A 520 29.82 -1.01 18.21
C ASP A 520 28.59 -0.22 17.74
N ILE A 521 27.70 -0.86 16.97
CA ILE A 521 26.46 -0.31 16.44
C ILE A 521 25.27 -1.20 16.84
N SER A 522 24.19 -0.57 17.30
CA SER A 522 22.96 -1.28 17.71
C SER A 522 21.96 -1.51 16.58
N TYR A 523 22.13 -0.81 15.46
CA TYR A 523 21.26 -0.85 14.28
C TYR A 523 21.76 -1.83 13.20
N CYS A 524 22.42 -2.91 13.62
CA CYS A 524 22.83 -3.97 12.70
C CYS A 524 21.93 -5.20 12.87
N GLU A 525 21.23 -5.57 11.81
CA GLU A 525 20.41 -6.77 11.75
C GLU A 525 21.01 -7.76 10.76
N LEU A 526 21.24 -9.00 11.18
CA LEU A 526 21.76 -10.04 10.30
C LEU A 526 21.35 -11.45 10.73
N ASN A 527 21.16 -12.31 9.74
CA ASN A 527 21.09 -13.77 9.90
C ASN A 527 22.28 -14.49 9.23
N ALA A 528 23.20 -13.73 8.63
CA ALA A 528 24.49 -14.21 8.17
C ALA A 528 25.32 -14.72 9.38
N ARG A 529 26.43 -15.40 9.14
CA ARG A 529 27.33 -15.78 10.24
C ARG A 529 28.77 -15.41 9.92
N PHE A 530 29.46 -14.85 10.90
CA PHE A 530 30.86 -14.48 10.79
C PHE A 530 31.79 -15.69 10.64
N GLY A 531 32.94 -15.47 9.99
CA GLY A 531 33.99 -16.46 9.79
C GLY A 531 33.92 -17.20 8.46
N MET A 532 35.08 -17.57 7.94
CA MET A 532 35.21 -18.38 6.73
C MET A 532 34.75 -19.82 6.98
N ARG A 533 34.00 -20.37 6.04
CA ARG A 533 33.56 -21.77 6.02
C ARG A 533 33.19 -22.18 4.61
N HIS A 534 33.22 -23.48 4.34
CA HIS A 534 32.60 -24.01 3.13
C HIS A 534 31.08 -23.80 3.19
N ILE A 535 30.50 -23.26 2.12
CA ILE A 535 29.06 -22.96 2.06
C ILE A 535 28.36 -24.10 1.30
N ILE A 536 27.32 -24.64 1.93
CA ILE A 536 26.33 -25.53 1.31
C ILE A 536 24.98 -24.81 1.48
N ALA A 537 24.45 -24.23 0.41
CA ALA A 537 23.23 -23.42 0.46
C ALA A 537 22.00 -24.26 0.13
N ASP A 538 20.94 -24.13 0.95
CA ASP A 538 19.64 -24.80 0.79
C ASP A 538 19.72 -26.26 0.28
N PRO A 539 20.36 -27.18 1.04
CA PRO A 539 20.46 -28.56 0.61
C PRO A 539 19.08 -29.23 0.55
N VAL A 540 18.86 -30.01 -0.50
CA VAL A 540 17.63 -30.77 -0.76
C VAL A 540 17.98 -32.21 -1.12
N THR A 541 17.29 -33.17 -0.49
CA THR A 541 17.48 -34.60 -0.66
C THR A 541 16.44 -35.19 -1.61
N PHE A 542 16.90 -35.93 -2.62
CA PHE A 542 16.09 -36.79 -3.49
C PHE A 542 16.24 -38.22 -2.99
N ARG A 543 15.25 -38.71 -2.22
CA ARG A 543 15.36 -40.00 -1.52
C ARG A 543 15.45 -41.19 -2.45
N ASN A 544 14.70 -41.19 -3.56
CA ASN A 544 14.60 -42.32 -4.47
C ASN A 544 14.88 -41.86 -5.90
N LYS A 545 15.43 -42.75 -6.74
CA LYS A 545 15.72 -42.47 -8.16
C LYS A 545 14.50 -42.10 -9.03
N GLY A 546 13.28 -42.31 -8.53
CA GLY A 546 12.06 -41.85 -9.18
C GLY A 546 11.64 -40.43 -8.78
N SER A 547 12.35 -39.79 -7.85
CA SER A 547 12.00 -38.47 -7.33
C SER A 547 12.60 -37.38 -8.19
N TYR A 548 11.81 -36.36 -8.52
CA TYR A 548 12.28 -35.23 -9.30
C TYR A 548 11.42 -33.99 -9.06
N LEU A 549 11.96 -32.85 -9.48
CA LEU A 549 11.30 -31.56 -9.49
C LEU A 549 11.24 -31.03 -10.92
N ALA A 550 10.13 -30.40 -11.28
CA ALA A 550 10.01 -29.64 -12.52
C ALA A 550 9.99 -28.14 -12.18
N LEU A 551 10.88 -27.37 -12.79
CA LEU A 551 11.01 -25.93 -12.64
C LEU A 551 10.69 -25.23 -13.98
N ALA A 552 10.56 -23.91 -13.93
CA ALA A 552 10.45 -23.10 -15.13
C ALA A 552 11.67 -23.29 -16.06
N THR A 553 11.45 -23.12 -17.37
CA THR A 553 12.48 -23.30 -18.41
C THR A 553 13.76 -22.53 -18.11
N LEU A 554 14.90 -23.21 -18.26
CA LEU A 554 16.21 -22.60 -18.09
C LEU A 554 16.43 -21.49 -19.13
N GLN A 555 16.79 -20.30 -18.66
CA GLN A 555 17.08 -19.15 -19.52
C GLN A 555 18.57 -19.17 -19.90
N ALA A 556 18.94 -19.83 -21.02
CA ALA A 556 20.34 -20.08 -21.39
C ALA A 556 20.69 -19.76 -22.87
N TYR A 557 20.04 -18.73 -23.42
CA TYR A 557 20.05 -18.39 -24.86
C TYR A 557 21.46 -18.10 -25.44
N ALA A 558 22.09 -16.98 -25.06
CA ALA A 558 23.36 -16.54 -25.66
C ALA A 558 24.61 -17.02 -24.90
N SER A 559 24.51 -17.09 -23.58
CA SER A 559 25.52 -17.65 -22.68
C SER A 559 24.83 -18.36 -21.53
N MET A 560 25.54 -19.24 -20.85
CA MET A 560 25.00 -20.04 -19.77
C MET A 560 26.03 -20.19 -18.66
N HIS A 561 25.59 -20.08 -17.41
CA HIS A 561 26.36 -20.44 -16.23
C HIS A 561 25.49 -21.23 -15.26
N LEU A 562 25.78 -22.50 -15.06
CA LEU A 562 25.14 -23.35 -14.07
C LEU A 562 26.16 -23.69 -13.00
N PHE A 563 25.75 -23.58 -11.75
CA PHE A 563 26.52 -24.07 -10.62
C PHE A 563 25.60 -24.87 -9.70
N PHE A 564 26.08 -25.99 -9.20
CA PHE A 564 25.42 -26.71 -8.12
C PHE A 564 26.43 -27.60 -7.40
N GLN A 565 26.05 -28.01 -6.20
CA GLN A 565 26.76 -28.99 -5.42
C GLN A 565 25.91 -30.25 -5.32
N PHE A 566 26.56 -31.41 -5.35
CA PHE A 566 25.86 -32.68 -5.16
C PHE A 566 26.64 -33.60 -4.21
N LYS A 567 25.91 -34.50 -3.56
CA LYS A 567 26.43 -35.53 -2.66
C LYS A 567 25.61 -36.80 -2.82
N THR A 568 26.25 -37.91 -3.20
CA THR A 568 25.56 -39.18 -3.48
C THR A 568 26.45 -40.39 -3.20
N THR A 569 25.82 -41.55 -3.07
CA THR A 569 26.44 -42.89 -3.08
C THR A 569 26.12 -43.67 -4.36
N SER A 570 25.18 -43.18 -5.17
CA SER A 570 24.77 -43.81 -6.44
C SER A 570 25.79 -43.54 -7.54
N THR A 571 26.15 -44.55 -8.32
CA THR A 571 27.06 -44.42 -9.46
C THR A 571 26.40 -43.78 -10.69
N ASP A 572 25.08 -43.85 -10.80
CA ASP A 572 24.35 -43.42 -12.01
C ASP A 572 23.06 -42.70 -11.64
N GLY A 573 22.71 -41.65 -12.39
CA GLY A 573 21.45 -40.93 -12.24
C GLY A 573 21.39 -39.60 -12.98
N LEU A 574 20.20 -39.24 -13.48
CA LEU A 574 19.95 -37.97 -14.16
C LEU A 574 19.84 -36.82 -13.16
N LEU A 575 20.74 -35.83 -13.23
CA LEU A 575 20.77 -34.67 -12.32
C LEU A 575 19.93 -33.51 -12.85
N LEU A 576 20.05 -33.19 -14.14
CA LEU A 576 19.40 -32.05 -14.78
C LEU A 576 19.00 -32.42 -16.22
N PHE A 577 17.81 -32.03 -16.65
CA PHE A 577 17.36 -32.16 -18.04
C PHE A 577 16.42 -31.02 -18.45
N ASN A 578 16.69 -30.38 -19.58
CA ASN A 578 15.74 -29.47 -20.24
C ASN A 578 15.76 -29.74 -21.75
N SER A 579 14.60 -29.99 -22.35
CA SER A 579 14.44 -30.05 -23.80
C SER A 579 14.37 -28.66 -24.43
N GLY A 580 14.47 -28.58 -25.75
CA GLY A 580 14.36 -27.36 -26.54
C GLY A 580 13.53 -27.53 -27.81
N ASP A 581 13.51 -26.49 -28.64
CA ASP A 581 12.90 -26.55 -29.97
C ASP A 581 13.72 -27.48 -30.88
N GLY A 582 13.03 -28.35 -31.62
CA GLY A 582 13.70 -29.29 -32.53
C GLY A 582 14.51 -30.36 -31.79
N SER A 583 15.83 -30.35 -31.97
CA SER A 583 16.77 -31.30 -31.35
C SER A 583 17.51 -30.74 -30.14
N ASP A 584 17.26 -29.48 -29.78
CA ASP A 584 17.99 -28.82 -28.70
C ASP A 584 17.70 -29.47 -27.34
N PHE A 585 18.74 -29.68 -26.55
CA PHE A 585 18.58 -30.09 -25.15
C PHE A 585 19.85 -29.84 -24.35
N ILE A 586 19.69 -29.84 -23.03
CA ILE A 586 20.79 -29.87 -22.06
C ILE A 586 20.54 -30.93 -21.00
N VAL A 587 21.59 -31.67 -20.67
CA VAL A 587 21.61 -32.73 -19.66
C VAL A 587 22.86 -32.62 -18.81
N VAL A 588 22.70 -32.77 -17.51
CA VAL A 588 23.78 -33.16 -16.62
C VAL A 588 23.38 -34.48 -15.95
N GLU A 589 24.28 -35.46 -15.99
CA GLU A 589 24.03 -36.79 -15.45
C GLU A 589 25.29 -37.36 -14.79
N LEU A 590 25.10 -38.31 -13.88
CA LEU A 590 26.16 -39.12 -13.32
C LEU A 590 26.19 -40.47 -14.02
N VAL A 591 27.37 -40.90 -14.48
CA VAL A 591 27.56 -42.17 -15.19
C VAL A 591 28.80 -42.86 -14.64
N LYS A 592 28.64 -44.04 -14.05
CA LYS A 592 29.72 -44.79 -13.36
C LYS A 592 30.51 -43.94 -12.36
N GLY A 593 29.83 -43.00 -11.71
CA GLY A 593 30.36 -42.05 -10.74
C GLY A 593 31.04 -40.81 -11.35
N TYR A 594 31.02 -40.60 -12.66
CA TYR A 594 31.59 -39.42 -13.30
C TYR A 594 30.50 -38.51 -13.84
N VAL A 595 30.65 -37.19 -13.67
CA VAL A 595 29.70 -36.22 -14.20
C VAL A 595 29.86 -36.12 -15.72
N HIS A 596 28.76 -36.26 -16.44
CA HIS A 596 28.65 -36.04 -17.87
C HIS A 596 27.77 -34.81 -18.12
N TYR A 597 28.21 -33.97 -19.05
CA TYR A 597 27.42 -32.87 -19.60
C TYR A 597 27.13 -33.20 -21.07
N VAL A 598 25.85 -33.40 -21.39
CA VAL A 598 25.38 -33.72 -22.75
C VAL A 598 24.50 -32.59 -23.24
N PHE A 599 24.71 -32.15 -24.47
CA PHE A 599 23.94 -31.06 -25.04
C PHE A 599 23.81 -31.19 -26.56
N ASP A 600 22.78 -30.58 -27.12
CA ASP A 600 22.61 -30.36 -28.55
C ASP A 600 22.14 -28.92 -28.76
N LEU A 601 22.75 -28.24 -29.73
CA LEU A 601 22.46 -26.86 -30.13
C LEU A 601 21.93 -26.80 -31.57
N GLY A 602 21.48 -27.92 -32.13
CA GLY A 602 21.02 -28.07 -33.51
C GLY A 602 22.05 -28.65 -34.47
N ASN A 603 23.25 -29.01 -34.00
CA ASN A 603 24.31 -29.67 -34.79
C ASN A 603 24.53 -31.14 -34.42
N GLY A 604 23.65 -31.69 -33.58
CA GLY A 604 23.76 -33.04 -33.06
C GLY A 604 24.34 -33.08 -31.64
N PRO A 605 24.07 -34.17 -30.91
CA PRO A 605 24.40 -34.26 -29.50
C PRO A 605 25.92 -34.40 -29.29
N SER A 606 26.43 -33.61 -28.35
CA SER A 606 27.82 -33.60 -27.89
C SER A 606 27.90 -34.02 -26.41
N LEU A 607 28.99 -34.69 -26.02
CA LEU A 607 29.23 -35.17 -24.67
C LEU A 607 30.59 -34.67 -24.16
N MET A 608 30.56 -33.99 -23.01
CA MET A 608 31.73 -33.65 -22.20
C MET A 608 31.76 -34.51 -20.94
N LYS A 609 32.92 -35.09 -20.63
CA LYS A 609 33.13 -35.84 -19.39
C LYS A 609 33.89 -34.98 -18.38
N GLY A 610 33.43 -34.97 -17.14
CA GLY A 610 34.10 -34.30 -16.04
C GLY A 610 35.47 -34.89 -15.79
N ASN A 611 36.43 -34.04 -15.43
CA ASN A 611 37.80 -34.45 -15.12
C ASN A 611 37.93 -34.68 -13.61
N SER A 612 37.67 -35.89 -13.15
CA SER A 612 37.96 -36.36 -11.78
C SER A 612 38.82 -37.63 -11.82
N GLU A 613 39.70 -37.82 -10.84
CA GLU A 613 40.54 -39.03 -10.77
C GLU A 613 39.78 -40.24 -10.24
N LYS A 614 38.75 -39.97 -9.43
CA LYS A 614 37.94 -40.98 -8.75
C LYS A 614 36.46 -40.77 -9.09
N PRO A 615 35.64 -41.83 -8.97
CA PRO A 615 34.19 -41.72 -8.94
C PRO A 615 33.74 -40.77 -7.80
N LEU A 616 32.74 -39.94 -8.09
CA LEU A 616 32.22 -38.86 -7.24
C LEU A 616 31.00 -39.29 -6.41
N ASN A 617 30.74 -40.60 -6.36
CA ASN A 617 29.70 -41.20 -5.53
C ASN A 617 30.27 -41.67 -4.18
N ASP A 618 31.15 -40.85 -3.60
CA ASP A 618 31.92 -41.12 -2.38
C ASP A 618 31.25 -40.53 -1.11
N ASN A 619 30.01 -40.08 -1.24
CA ASN A 619 29.23 -39.41 -0.19
C ASN A 619 29.86 -38.09 0.33
N GLN A 620 30.73 -37.46 -0.46
CA GLN A 620 31.22 -36.09 -0.22
C GLN A 620 30.47 -35.08 -1.10
N TRP A 621 30.58 -33.80 -0.72
CA TRP A 621 30.07 -32.72 -1.55
C TRP A 621 31.06 -32.39 -2.66
N HIS A 622 30.59 -32.40 -3.90
CA HIS A 622 31.36 -31.99 -5.07
C HIS A 622 30.74 -30.76 -5.73
N ASN A 623 31.60 -29.88 -6.24
CA ASN A 623 31.20 -28.67 -6.96
C ASN A 623 31.14 -28.98 -8.47
N VAL A 624 30.04 -28.59 -9.12
CA VAL A 624 29.88 -28.72 -10.57
C VAL A 624 29.58 -27.35 -11.16
N VAL A 625 30.40 -26.89 -12.10
CA VAL A 625 30.13 -25.72 -12.94
C VAL A 625 29.99 -26.18 -14.38
N VAL A 626 28.89 -25.80 -15.01
CA VAL A 626 28.66 -25.97 -16.45
C VAL A 626 28.44 -24.59 -17.06
N SER A 627 29.31 -24.13 -17.94
CA SER A 627 29.14 -22.83 -18.58
C SER A 627 29.39 -22.86 -20.07
N ARG A 628 28.81 -21.89 -20.77
CA ARG A 628 29.02 -21.62 -22.19
C ARG A 628 29.14 -20.12 -22.37
N ASP A 629 30.25 -19.66 -22.92
CA ASP A 629 30.43 -18.25 -23.27
C ASP A 629 29.80 -17.90 -24.63
N THR A 630 29.82 -16.62 -24.98
CA THR A 630 29.28 -16.12 -26.26
C THR A 630 30.10 -16.54 -27.48
N ASN A 631 31.28 -17.12 -27.27
CA ASN A 631 32.12 -17.72 -28.32
C ASN A 631 31.87 -19.24 -28.44
N ASN A 632 30.84 -19.77 -27.79
CA ASN A 632 30.51 -21.20 -27.76
C ASN A 632 31.63 -22.10 -27.21
N VAL A 633 32.42 -21.56 -26.28
CA VAL A 633 33.34 -22.37 -25.49
C VAL A 633 32.56 -22.92 -24.29
N HIS A 634 32.32 -24.22 -24.30
CA HIS A 634 31.73 -24.94 -23.19
C HIS A 634 32.81 -25.28 -22.16
N THR A 635 32.49 -25.10 -20.89
CA THR A 635 33.36 -25.40 -19.74
C THR A 635 32.62 -26.29 -18.76
N LEU A 636 33.25 -27.41 -18.40
CA LEU A 636 32.81 -28.29 -17.32
C LEU A 636 33.91 -28.31 -16.25
N LYS A 637 33.63 -27.75 -15.08
CA LYS A 637 34.54 -27.76 -13.93
C LYS A 637 33.96 -28.63 -12.82
N ILE A 638 34.73 -29.63 -12.41
CA ILE A 638 34.43 -30.50 -11.28
C ILE A 638 35.46 -30.19 -10.19
N ASP A 639 34.98 -29.72 -9.05
CA ASP A 639 35.82 -29.21 -7.96
C ASP A 639 36.83 -28.17 -8.46
N SER A 640 38.11 -28.51 -8.52
CA SER A 640 39.19 -27.63 -9.00
C SER A 640 39.59 -27.88 -10.46
N ARG A 641 39.09 -28.93 -11.11
CA ARG A 641 39.54 -29.40 -12.42
C ARG A 641 38.58 -28.98 -13.52
N THR A 642 39.12 -28.41 -14.59
CA THR A 642 38.33 -27.83 -15.68
C THR A 642 38.59 -28.55 -17.00
N VAL A 643 37.54 -28.76 -17.79
CA VAL A 643 37.58 -29.24 -19.17
C VAL A 643 36.84 -28.24 -20.05
N THR A 644 37.41 -27.90 -21.20
CA THR A 644 36.81 -26.99 -22.18
C THR A 644 36.63 -27.67 -23.53
N GLN A 645 35.52 -27.38 -24.21
CA GLN A 645 35.26 -27.84 -25.57
C GLN A 645 34.64 -26.72 -26.39
N HIS A 646 35.12 -26.53 -27.61
CA HIS A 646 34.54 -25.58 -28.57
C HIS A 646 33.50 -26.30 -29.44
N SER A 647 32.32 -25.70 -29.62
CA SER A 647 31.28 -26.22 -30.52
C SER A 647 31.17 -25.33 -31.78
N ASN A 648 31.13 -25.96 -32.96
CA ASN A 648 31.01 -25.26 -34.24
C ASN A 648 29.54 -25.24 -34.67
N GLY A 649 29.01 -24.06 -35.04
CA GLY A 649 27.85 -23.98 -35.95
C GLY A 649 26.46 -23.70 -35.37
N ALA A 650 26.28 -23.34 -34.11
CA ALA A 650 24.97 -22.87 -33.60
C ALA A 650 25.14 -21.63 -32.73
N ARG A 651 24.23 -20.66 -32.86
CA ARG A 651 24.37 -19.37 -32.15
C ARG A 651 23.79 -19.41 -30.73
N ASN A 652 22.69 -20.14 -30.49
CA ASN A 652 21.98 -20.10 -29.21
C ASN A 652 21.41 -21.47 -28.82
N LEU A 653 21.14 -21.67 -27.53
CA LEU A 653 20.46 -22.86 -26.99
C LEU A 653 18.99 -22.51 -26.76
N ASP A 654 18.08 -23.04 -27.58
CA ASP A 654 16.66 -22.68 -27.59
C ASP A 654 15.81 -23.65 -26.77
N LEU A 655 15.88 -23.53 -25.44
CA LEU A 655 15.16 -24.40 -24.50
C LEU A 655 13.65 -24.10 -24.45
N LYS A 656 12.85 -25.15 -24.23
CA LYS A 656 11.39 -25.14 -24.09
C LYS A 656 10.93 -26.15 -23.06
N GLY A 657 9.72 -25.94 -22.54
CA GLY A 657 9.14 -26.83 -21.54
C GLY A 657 9.85 -26.73 -20.20
N GLU A 658 9.62 -27.70 -19.34
CA GLU A 658 10.07 -27.66 -17.95
C GLU A 658 11.55 -28.04 -17.81
N LEU A 659 12.21 -27.43 -16.83
CA LEU A 659 13.54 -27.86 -16.37
C LEU A 659 13.37 -28.93 -15.31
N TYR A 660 13.83 -30.14 -15.58
CA TYR A 660 13.77 -31.25 -14.65
C TYR A 660 15.06 -31.36 -13.83
N ILE A 661 14.90 -31.45 -12.50
CA ILE A 661 16.00 -31.62 -11.54
C ILE A 661 15.79 -32.92 -10.78
N GLY A 662 16.84 -33.74 -10.71
CA GLY A 662 16.85 -35.03 -10.00
C GLY A 662 16.29 -36.21 -10.79
N GLY A 663 15.63 -35.99 -11.93
CA GLY A 663 15.11 -37.05 -12.78
C GLY A 663 13.96 -36.57 -13.68
N VAL A 664 13.39 -37.49 -14.46
CA VAL A 664 12.19 -37.24 -15.29
C VAL A 664 11.12 -38.29 -15.03
N ALA A 665 9.91 -38.10 -15.58
CA ALA A 665 8.87 -39.12 -15.52
C ALA A 665 9.34 -40.45 -16.14
N ARG A 666 8.91 -41.58 -15.55
CA ARG A 666 9.39 -42.92 -15.94
C ARG A 666 9.21 -43.23 -17.44
N SER A 667 8.13 -42.74 -18.04
CA SER A 667 7.84 -42.89 -19.47
C SER A 667 8.79 -42.10 -20.37
N MET A 668 9.47 -41.08 -19.86
CA MET A 668 10.34 -40.21 -20.65
C MET A 668 11.73 -40.82 -20.88
N TYR A 669 12.23 -41.67 -19.98
CA TYR A 669 13.57 -42.27 -20.11
C TYR A 669 13.76 -43.08 -21.41
N SER A 670 12.70 -43.69 -21.93
CA SER A 670 12.74 -44.43 -23.21
C SER A 670 12.83 -43.51 -24.43
N SER A 671 12.45 -42.24 -24.28
CA SER A 671 12.46 -41.22 -25.33
C SER A 671 13.61 -40.22 -25.24
N LEU A 672 14.47 -40.33 -24.23
CA LEU A 672 15.64 -39.46 -24.09
C LEU A 672 16.61 -39.66 -25.27
N PRO A 673 17.31 -38.60 -25.72
CA PRO A 673 18.37 -38.68 -26.71
C PRO A 673 19.36 -39.83 -26.44
N LYS A 674 19.73 -40.58 -27.49
CA LYS A 674 20.51 -41.83 -27.37
C LYS A 674 21.86 -41.69 -26.64
N LEU A 675 22.46 -40.49 -26.68
CA LEU A 675 23.76 -40.22 -26.05
C LEU A 675 23.67 -40.11 -24.51
N ILE A 676 22.46 -39.92 -23.96
CA ILE A 676 22.20 -39.86 -22.53
C ILE A 676 22.18 -41.28 -21.98
N ALA A 677 23.01 -41.56 -20.98
CA ALA A 677 23.18 -42.89 -20.42
C ALA A 677 22.13 -43.24 -19.34
N SER A 678 21.64 -42.23 -18.63
CA SER A 678 20.72 -42.40 -17.50
C SER A 678 19.42 -43.09 -17.90
N ARG A 679 19.00 -44.07 -17.10
CA ARG A 679 17.70 -44.76 -17.21
C ARG A 679 16.84 -44.63 -15.96
N ASP A 680 17.38 -43.98 -14.94
CA ASP A 680 16.74 -43.64 -13.69
C ASP A 680 17.22 -42.23 -13.26
N GLY A 681 16.54 -41.64 -12.28
CA GLY A 681 16.88 -40.33 -11.73
C GLY A 681 18.01 -40.39 -10.71
N TYR A 682 18.48 -39.21 -10.34
CA TYR A 682 19.43 -39.00 -9.27
C TYR A 682 18.83 -39.33 -7.90
N GLN A 683 19.65 -39.95 -7.05
CA GLN A 683 19.37 -40.21 -5.65
C GLN A 683 20.53 -39.65 -4.84
N GLY A 684 20.26 -38.71 -3.95
CA GLY A 684 21.31 -37.96 -3.26
C GLY A 684 20.84 -36.59 -2.81
N CYS A 685 21.77 -35.74 -2.42
CA CYS A 685 21.50 -34.33 -2.12
C CYS A 685 21.96 -33.41 -3.25
N LEU A 686 21.22 -32.33 -3.48
CA LEU A 686 21.63 -31.17 -4.27
C LEU A 686 21.63 -29.93 -3.38
N ALA A 687 22.57 -29.02 -3.62
CA ALA A 687 22.67 -27.76 -2.89
C ALA A 687 23.25 -26.67 -3.80
N SER A 688 23.12 -25.42 -3.37
CA SER A 688 23.74 -24.25 -4.00
C SER A 688 23.43 -24.15 -5.49
N VAL A 689 22.19 -24.48 -5.88
CA VAL A 689 21.77 -24.50 -7.28
C VAL A 689 21.62 -23.08 -7.81
N ASP A 690 22.45 -22.74 -8.79
CA ASP A 690 22.42 -21.52 -9.59
C ASP A 690 22.13 -21.87 -11.04
N LEU A 691 21.02 -21.35 -11.54
CA LEU A 691 20.51 -21.55 -12.89
C LEU A 691 20.64 -20.24 -13.68
N ASN A 692 21.85 -19.96 -14.14
CA ASN A 692 22.18 -18.77 -14.93
C ASN A 692 21.86 -17.44 -14.23
N GLY A 693 22.24 -17.35 -12.95
CA GLY A 693 22.02 -16.20 -12.08
C GLY A 693 20.75 -16.28 -11.25
N ARG A 694 19.87 -17.26 -11.49
CA ARG A 694 18.68 -17.52 -10.68
C ARG A 694 18.98 -18.58 -9.61
N LEU A 695 18.72 -18.24 -8.35
CA LEU A 695 18.80 -19.16 -7.21
C LEU A 695 17.38 -19.64 -6.82
N PRO A 696 16.85 -20.72 -7.42
CA PRO A 696 15.53 -21.22 -7.06
C PRO A 696 15.54 -21.84 -5.65
N ASP A 697 14.48 -21.62 -4.88
CA ASP A 697 14.14 -22.53 -3.79
C ASP A 697 13.55 -23.78 -4.43
N LEU A 698 14.34 -24.85 -4.53
CA LEU A 698 13.97 -26.04 -5.30
C LEU A 698 12.58 -26.59 -4.92
N LEU A 699 12.19 -26.49 -3.66
CA LEU A 699 10.88 -27.01 -3.21
C LEU A 699 9.75 -26.00 -3.39
N ALA A 700 10.00 -24.72 -3.13
CA ALA A 700 8.95 -23.69 -3.23
C ALA A 700 8.69 -23.25 -4.67
N ASP A 701 9.72 -23.23 -5.52
CA ASP A 701 9.64 -22.82 -6.93
C ASP A 701 9.24 -23.97 -7.88
N ALA A 702 9.13 -25.20 -7.37
CA ALA A 702 8.75 -26.36 -8.17
C ALA A 702 7.33 -26.24 -8.72
N LEU A 703 7.20 -26.33 -10.04
CA LEU A 703 5.93 -26.50 -10.74
C LEU A 703 5.31 -27.86 -10.40
N HIS A 704 6.16 -28.90 -10.36
CA HIS A 704 5.77 -30.26 -9.99
C HIS A 704 6.82 -30.89 -9.08
N ARG A 705 6.34 -31.56 -8.03
CA ARG A 705 7.17 -32.37 -7.11
C ARG A 705 6.70 -33.80 -7.16
N VAL A 706 7.57 -34.70 -7.62
CA VAL A 706 7.27 -36.12 -7.79
C VAL A 706 8.22 -36.94 -6.92
N GLY A 707 7.68 -37.93 -6.22
CA GLY A 707 8.45 -38.76 -5.28
C GLY A 707 8.75 -38.05 -3.95
N GLN A 708 9.80 -38.51 -3.27
CA GLN A 708 10.18 -38.05 -1.93
C GLN A 708 11.39 -37.12 -2.02
N VAL A 709 11.09 -35.81 -2.04
CA VAL A 709 12.11 -34.75 -2.09
C VAL A 709 12.04 -33.90 -0.83
N GLU A 710 13.05 -33.88 0.03
CA GLU A 710 12.98 -33.29 1.38
C GLU A 710 14.05 -32.20 1.58
N ARG A 711 13.78 -31.20 2.43
CA ARG A 711 14.82 -30.22 2.81
C ARG A 711 15.87 -30.88 3.70
N GLY A 712 17.09 -30.37 3.61
CA GLY A 712 18.23 -30.89 4.35
C GLY A 712 19.01 -31.94 3.57
N CYS A 713 20.11 -32.36 4.17
CA CYS A 713 20.94 -33.44 3.68
C CYS A 713 21.52 -34.20 4.86
N ASP A 714 20.74 -35.13 5.41
CA ASP A 714 21.15 -35.98 6.52
C ASP A 714 22.09 -37.13 6.06
N GLY A 715 22.34 -37.22 4.75
CA GLY A 715 23.12 -38.30 4.16
C GLY A 715 22.34 -39.63 4.15
N PRO A 716 23.03 -40.78 4.02
CA PRO A 716 22.36 -42.06 4.04
C PRO A 716 21.74 -42.36 5.41
N SER A 717 20.56 -42.98 5.44
CA SER A 717 19.76 -43.22 6.66
C SER A 717 20.51 -44.04 7.72
N THR A 718 21.39 -44.95 7.32
CA THR A 718 22.34 -45.68 8.17
C THR A 718 23.70 -45.84 7.46
N THR A 719 24.79 -45.71 8.20
CA THR A 719 26.16 -45.79 7.67
C THR A 719 26.83 -47.13 7.99
N CYS A 720 27.69 -47.62 7.09
CA CYS A 720 28.54 -48.77 7.36
C CYS A 720 29.45 -48.51 8.57
N THR A 721 29.38 -49.42 9.54
CA THR A 721 30.25 -49.55 10.71
C THR A 721 30.99 -50.90 10.64
N GLU A 722 32.02 -51.08 11.46
CA GLU A 722 32.75 -52.37 11.52
C GLU A 722 31.82 -53.57 11.82
N ASP A 723 30.76 -53.36 12.59
CA ASP A 723 29.80 -54.40 13.00
C ASP A 723 28.55 -54.48 12.09
N SER A 724 28.49 -53.69 11.01
CA SER A 724 27.30 -53.65 10.13
C SER A 724 27.05 -54.96 9.39
N CYS A 725 28.11 -55.68 9.01
CA CYS A 725 28.01 -56.97 8.33
C CYS A 725 28.72 -58.05 9.14
N HIS A 726 28.03 -59.17 9.36
CA HIS A 726 28.60 -60.28 10.12
C HIS A 726 29.50 -61.16 9.24
N HIS A 727 30.35 -61.97 9.89
CA HIS A 727 31.18 -62.98 9.25
C HIS A 727 32.07 -62.48 8.10
N GLN A 728 32.63 -61.27 8.24
CA GLN A 728 33.49 -60.62 7.23
C GLN A 728 32.77 -60.32 5.91
N GLY A 729 31.44 -60.22 5.92
CA GLY A 729 30.68 -59.67 4.80
C GLY A 729 31.13 -58.24 4.49
N VAL A 730 31.20 -57.88 3.21
CA VAL A 730 31.63 -56.54 2.81
C VAL A 730 30.44 -55.59 2.94
N CYS A 731 30.56 -54.59 3.82
CA CYS A 731 29.55 -53.55 3.93
C CYS A 731 29.62 -52.61 2.73
N LEU A 732 28.51 -52.54 1.99
CA LEU A 732 28.33 -51.65 0.86
C LEU A 732 27.39 -50.52 1.28
N GLN A 733 27.93 -49.31 1.33
CA GLN A 733 27.14 -48.12 1.65
C GLN A 733 26.15 -47.82 0.52
N GLN A 734 24.87 -47.69 0.86
CA GLN A 734 23.80 -47.23 -0.03
C GLN A 734 23.24 -45.89 0.46
N TRP A 735 22.26 -45.33 -0.25
CA TRP A 735 21.58 -44.08 0.16
C TRP A 735 20.47 -44.33 1.20
N GLU A 736 19.69 -45.40 1.05
CA GLU A 736 18.63 -45.80 1.99
C GLU A 736 19.16 -46.67 3.16
N GLY A 737 20.49 -46.74 3.34
CA GLY A 737 21.16 -47.49 4.41
C GLY A 737 22.44 -48.17 3.92
N PHE A 738 22.72 -49.38 4.40
CA PHE A 738 23.80 -50.22 3.88
C PHE A 738 23.28 -51.61 3.52
N SER A 739 24.04 -52.33 2.70
CA SER A 739 23.81 -53.74 2.39
C SER A 739 25.09 -54.54 2.60
N CYS A 740 24.97 -55.83 2.91
CA CYS A 740 26.13 -56.70 3.06
C CYS A 740 26.30 -57.60 1.84
N ASP A 741 27.46 -57.54 1.20
CA ASP A 741 27.86 -58.54 0.21
C ASP A 741 28.41 -59.77 0.95
N CYS A 742 27.58 -60.82 0.95
CA CYS A 742 27.89 -62.08 1.59
C CYS A 742 28.49 -63.11 0.63
N THR A 743 28.74 -62.77 -0.64
CA THR A 743 29.14 -63.73 -1.69
C THR A 743 30.48 -64.43 -1.41
N MET A 744 31.36 -63.78 -0.67
CA MET A 744 32.64 -64.33 -0.21
C MET A 744 32.58 -64.92 1.21
N THR A 745 31.38 -65.06 1.77
CA THR A 745 31.12 -65.66 3.08
C THR A 745 30.35 -66.97 2.93
N SER A 746 30.30 -67.82 3.96
CA SER A 746 29.45 -69.02 3.99
C SER A 746 28.03 -68.76 4.53
N TYR A 747 27.61 -67.50 4.55
CA TYR A 747 26.35 -67.05 5.13
C TYR A 747 25.55 -66.25 4.10
N GLY A 748 24.22 -66.29 4.20
CA GLY A 748 23.28 -65.48 3.45
C GLY A 748 22.51 -64.50 4.36
N GLY A 749 21.43 -63.94 3.83
CA GLY A 749 20.61 -62.96 4.54
C GLY A 749 21.14 -61.53 4.46
N SER A 750 20.31 -60.56 4.87
CA SER A 750 20.56 -59.12 4.69
C SER A 750 21.83 -58.59 5.39
N TYR A 751 22.33 -59.31 6.41
CA TYR A 751 23.49 -58.94 7.24
C TYR A 751 24.57 -60.04 7.30
N CYS A 752 24.52 -61.03 6.40
CA CYS A 752 25.40 -62.21 6.38
C CYS A 752 25.35 -63.03 7.68
N SER A 753 24.16 -63.17 8.26
CA SER A 753 23.91 -63.87 9.52
C SER A 753 23.32 -65.27 9.33
N ASP A 754 22.72 -65.54 8.17
CA ASP A 754 21.90 -66.73 7.97
C ASP A 754 22.77 -67.86 7.41
N ARG A 755 22.72 -69.07 7.97
CA ARG A 755 23.46 -70.20 7.39
C ARG A 755 22.74 -70.68 6.13
N GLU A 756 23.43 -70.69 4.99
CA GLU A 756 22.92 -71.40 3.82
C GLU A 756 22.85 -72.90 4.12
N ASN A 757 21.64 -73.43 4.29
CA ASN A 757 21.43 -74.87 4.34
C ASN A 757 21.61 -75.45 2.94
N SER A 758 22.79 -75.99 2.68
CA SER A 758 23.05 -76.90 1.57
C SER A 758 22.22 -78.18 1.75
N ASN A 759 20.98 -78.21 1.25
CA ASN A 759 20.23 -79.43 0.88
C ASN A 759 18.92 -79.09 0.16
N LEU A 760 18.96 -79.06 -1.18
CA LEU A 760 18.03 -79.79 -2.08
C LEU A 760 18.40 -79.50 -3.54
N GLY A 761 18.66 -80.58 -4.29
CA GLY A 761 18.98 -80.58 -5.73
C GLY A 761 17.77 -80.42 -6.65
N PRO A 762 17.93 -80.72 -7.97
CA PRO A 762 17.36 -79.96 -9.09
C PRO A 762 16.00 -80.47 -9.61
N GLN A 763 15.41 -79.68 -10.54
CA GLN A 763 14.17 -79.87 -11.35
C GLN A 763 12.97 -79.06 -10.80
N GLY A 764 12.20 -78.27 -11.55
CA GLY A 764 12.19 -77.89 -12.96
C GLY A 764 10.87 -77.15 -13.30
N ARG A 765 10.92 -76.37 -14.39
CA ARG A 765 9.80 -75.83 -15.24
C ARG A 765 8.91 -74.67 -14.75
N CYS A 766 9.13 -73.52 -15.41
CA CYS A 766 8.27 -72.78 -16.37
C CYS A 766 6.77 -72.51 -16.10
N GLN A 767 6.40 -71.23 -16.34
CA GLN A 767 5.12 -70.67 -16.87
C GLN A 767 3.90 -70.75 -15.93
N ASP A 768 3.02 -69.76 -15.73
CA ASP A 768 2.50 -68.64 -16.54
C ASP A 768 1.95 -67.47 -15.66
N GLN A 769 1.63 -66.33 -16.30
CA GLN A 769 0.85 -65.16 -15.80
C GLN A 769 -0.64 -65.49 -15.45
N PRO A 770 -1.56 -64.51 -15.20
CA PRO A 770 -1.67 -63.45 -14.17
C PRO A 770 -3.06 -63.40 -13.44
N ALA A 771 -3.19 -62.51 -12.44
CA ALA A 771 -4.37 -61.75 -11.95
C ALA A 771 -5.75 -62.40 -11.62
N ALA A 772 -6.28 -62.10 -10.42
CA ALA A 772 -7.71 -61.93 -9.97
C ALA A 772 -7.84 -62.46 -8.51
N ALA A 773 -8.69 -62.01 -7.59
CA ALA A 773 -9.60 -60.88 -7.38
C ALA A 773 -10.10 -60.98 -5.91
N GLN A 774 -10.38 -59.84 -5.28
CA GLN A 774 -11.46 -59.53 -4.32
C GLN A 774 -11.81 -60.38 -3.06
N THR A 775 -12.23 -59.58 -2.05
CA THR A 775 -13.06 -59.84 -0.85
C THR A 775 -12.40 -60.60 0.31
N SER A 776 -12.52 -60.19 1.58
CA SER A 776 -13.49 -59.34 2.30
C SER A 776 -12.83 -58.35 3.25
#